data_AF-A0A1J4JE19-F1
#
_entry.id   AF-A0A1J4JE19-F1
#
_cell.length_a   1.000
_cell.length_b   1.000
_cell.length_c   1.000
_cell.angle_alpha   90.00
_cell.angle_beta   90.00
_cell.angle_gamma   90.00
#
_symmetry.space_group_name_H-M   'P 1'
#
loop_
_entity.id
_entity.type
_entity.pdbx_description
1 polymer ?
#
loop_
_entity_poly.entity_id
_entity_poly.type
_entity_poly.pdbx_seq_one_letter_code
_entity_poly.pdbx_strand_id
1 'polypeptide(L)'
;MNIPTNQSGRRTTRAPIVFSRPQGGVGNPPLPPKQQQNVSKTKFALCFLCLFDGLRTPSIRRLVRKARTICQQPLVTFDPSCFAPSSITALQETYKETLNCQCEITVDPSVQTVLQQLRRSGTSMPPQRLLIHYYGQGSHIPDDGTLYFFSEDHSRYKPLKISSILANCSCPLSMIFECSKSAILLKHLQDHPDLFAFFSCDVDEFLPLSTDAEMDLFSSCLLSPFQVALKWHMRRHNKIYADPLMPTDESLLFLKQFFHAVLSAIFYDSQKYEIYQKYTRDPSVASLARGFVLAQRVMLSYNIHPVALPALESMENHPLWSFWDTALDCGITMELDECSTMIFNLFVDSFNRYPHQQYYPIFSFFLRTQNFHVQTAKILLDYLDHNKNAAELAAMSSLPNSIAELDRPSPLALVALAKMIVAGKRTPFDQNSAITFTASKDSEILKAGILTLCCTIATSSLASFSRLTQLCIDHASDCAPFSSLLLGNLIEQAGRLMNLPFFGLKFVPLLNNERVDIRASAAFLLGFSKDKNEIEPLMEKLEDESYIVRFQAALSILELQLMHPDKKSLEKVKGFLYDKEIVPEDAETIKSLISTLNQQSEYNIEQEKNSKTKLFRLLIEAVRNDNFQEKYNVNVFDVSDT
;
A
#
# COMPACT_ATOMS: atom_id res chain seq x y z
N MET A 1 -54.47 55.95 -44.14
CA MET A 1 -53.51 54.99 -43.58
C MET A 1 -54.14 53.61 -43.65
N ASN A 2 -53.39 52.58 -44.03
CA ASN A 2 -53.96 51.41 -44.73
C ASN A 2 -54.00 50.11 -43.91
N ILE A 3 -54.79 49.15 -44.41
CA ILE A 3 -55.04 47.77 -43.96
C ILE A 3 -54.68 46.89 -45.19
N PRO A 4 -54.04 45.69 -45.11
CA PRO A 4 -54.25 44.55 -44.19
C PRO A 4 -52.96 44.18 -43.40
N THR A 5 -52.62 42.99 -42.86
CA THR A 5 -52.96 41.56 -43.12
C THR A 5 -52.91 40.64 -41.88
N ASN A 6 -53.46 39.42 -42.05
CA ASN A 6 -53.27 38.24 -41.20
C ASN A 6 -51.98 37.47 -41.57
N GLN A 7 -51.38 36.75 -40.61
CA GLN A 7 -51.18 35.28 -40.68
C GLN A 7 -50.65 34.69 -39.35
N SER A 8 -50.61 33.35 -39.24
CA SER A 8 -50.52 32.60 -37.97
C SER A 8 -49.25 31.73 -37.85
N GLY A 9 -48.75 31.51 -36.62
CA GLY A 9 -47.51 30.74 -36.38
C GLY A 9 -47.38 30.16 -34.96
N ARG A 10 -47.50 28.83 -34.88
CA ARG A 10 -47.45 27.96 -33.67
C ARG A 10 -46.39 28.31 -32.60
N ARG A 11 -46.77 28.17 -31.33
CA ARG A 11 -45.98 27.38 -30.33
C ARG A 11 -46.93 26.57 -29.43
N THR A 12 -46.53 25.36 -29.08
CA THR A 12 -47.40 24.33 -28.49
C THR A 12 -47.41 24.33 -26.97
N THR A 13 -48.59 24.13 -26.38
CA THR A 13 -48.76 23.81 -24.96
C THR A 13 -48.27 22.38 -24.66
N ARG A 14 -47.70 22.16 -23.47
CA ARG A 14 -47.36 20.81 -23.00
C ARG A 14 -48.64 20.09 -22.55
N ALA A 15 -48.76 18.81 -22.92
CA ALA A 15 -49.83 17.93 -22.45
C ALA A 15 -49.66 17.58 -20.96
N PRO A 16 -50.76 17.26 -20.23
CA PRO A 16 -50.69 16.85 -18.83
C PRO A 16 -50.03 15.47 -18.66
N ILE A 17 -49.35 15.28 -17.52
CA ILE A 17 -48.71 14.01 -17.17
C ILE A 17 -49.77 13.00 -16.75
N VAL A 18 -49.89 11.90 -17.48
CA VAL A 18 -50.77 10.78 -17.14
C VAL A 18 -50.05 9.86 -16.15
N PHE A 19 -50.63 9.67 -14.95
CA PHE A 19 -50.16 8.67 -14.00
C PHE A 19 -50.56 7.27 -14.44
N SER A 20 -49.65 6.54 -15.09
CA SER A 20 -49.78 5.10 -15.31
C SER A 20 -49.55 4.35 -13.99
N ARG A 21 -50.58 3.63 -13.51
CA ARG A 21 -50.41 2.63 -12.44
C ARG A 21 -49.53 1.48 -12.95
N PRO A 22 -48.51 1.02 -12.21
CA PRO A 22 -47.84 -0.23 -12.51
C PRO A 22 -48.84 -1.39 -12.47
N GLN A 23 -48.85 -2.23 -13.51
CA GLN A 23 -49.55 -3.51 -13.47
C GLN A 23 -48.71 -4.51 -12.66
N GLY A 24 -49.37 -5.39 -11.90
CA GLY A 24 -48.68 -6.43 -11.15
C GLY A 24 -48.09 -7.49 -12.08
N GLY A 25 -46.80 -7.76 -11.95
CA GLY A 25 -46.07 -8.76 -12.73
C GLY A 25 -45.01 -9.45 -11.88
N VAL A 26 -44.93 -10.78 -12.06
CA VAL A 26 -44.08 -11.77 -11.38
C VAL A 26 -42.70 -11.25 -10.94
N GLY A 27 -42.28 -11.65 -9.73
CA GLY A 27 -41.09 -11.12 -9.07
C GLY A 27 -39.78 -11.38 -9.80
N ASN A 28 -39.02 -10.31 -10.04
CA ASN A 28 -37.59 -10.39 -10.35
C ASN A 28 -36.82 -10.98 -9.15
N PRO A 29 -35.74 -11.75 -9.37
CA PRO A 29 -34.83 -12.13 -8.30
C PRO A 29 -34.20 -10.88 -7.68
N PRO A 30 -33.80 -10.92 -6.39
CA PRO A 30 -33.17 -9.78 -5.74
C PRO A 30 -31.89 -9.38 -6.49
N LEU A 31 -31.76 -8.10 -6.78
CA LEU A 31 -30.51 -7.52 -7.30
C LEU A 31 -29.37 -7.91 -6.34
N PRO A 32 -28.20 -8.33 -6.85
CA PRO A 32 -27.06 -8.62 -5.98
C PRO A 32 -26.73 -7.37 -5.15
N PRO A 33 -26.32 -7.53 -3.88
CA PRO A 33 -26.01 -6.39 -3.03
C PRO A 33 -24.95 -5.54 -3.72
N LYS A 34 -25.23 -4.23 -3.87
CA LYS A 34 -24.29 -3.28 -4.45
C LYS A 34 -22.97 -3.41 -3.70
N GLN A 35 -21.91 -3.79 -4.40
CA GLN A 35 -20.56 -3.80 -3.83
C GLN A 35 -20.30 -2.41 -3.23
N GLN A 36 -20.18 -2.34 -1.91
CA GLN A 36 -19.85 -1.11 -1.23
C GLN A 36 -18.46 -0.68 -1.70
N GLN A 37 -18.34 0.56 -2.17
CA GLN A 37 -17.05 1.12 -2.55
C GLN A 37 -16.23 1.29 -1.27
N ASN A 38 -15.30 0.35 -1.03
CA ASN A 38 -14.46 0.32 0.15
C ASN A 38 -13.69 1.64 0.30
N VAL A 39 -13.82 2.31 1.45
CA VAL A 39 -13.25 3.64 1.64
C VAL A 39 -11.83 3.55 2.20
N SER A 40 -10.86 3.94 1.38
CA SER A 40 -9.41 3.88 1.65
C SER A 40 -8.82 5.11 2.34
N LYS A 41 -9.64 6.08 2.78
CA LYS A 41 -9.13 7.30 3.42
C LYS A 41 -10.07 7.92 4.44
N THR A 42 -9.55 8.13 5.65
CA THR A 42 -10.10 9.05 6.64
C THR A 42 -9.79 10.50 6.24
N LYS A 43 -10.81 11.35 6.27
CA LYS A 43 -10.72 12.77 5.87
C LYS A 43 -10.61 13.71 7.06
N PHE A 44 -11.39 13.40 8.10
CA PHE A 44 -11.78 14.34 9.13
C PHE A 44 -12.04 13.61 10.44
N ALA A 45 -11.82 14.29 11.55
CA ALA A 45 -12.11 13.80 12.89
C ALA A 45 -12.99 14.77 13.67
N LEU A 46 -13.93 14.23 14.44
CA LEU A 46 -14.66 14.92 15.50
C LEU A 46 -14.14 14.42 16.85
N CYS A 47 -13.63 15.32 17.69
CA CYS A 47 -13.10 15.02 19.01
C CYS A 47 -13.97 15.68 20.08
N PHE A 48 -14.68 14.86 20.87
CA PHE A 48 -15.57 15.31 21.93
C PHE A 48 -14.89 15.15 23.29
N LEU A 49 -14.50 16.28 23.88
CA LEU A 49 -13.80 16.35 25.17
C LEU A 49 -14.80 16.52 26.32
N CYS A 50 -15.37 15.42 26.83
CA CYS A 50 -16.33 15.44 27.94
C CYS A 50 -15.59 15.30 29.30
N LEU A 51 -14.98 16.40 29.74
CA LEU A 51 -13.98 16.46 30.81
C LEU A 51 -14.52 17.06 32.12
N PHE A 52 -15.65 17.78 32.11
CA PHE A 52 -16.21 18.37 33.32
C PHE A 52 -16.86 17.32 34.25
N ASP A 53 -16.12 16.90 35.27
CA ASP A 53 -16.56 16.01 36.38
C ASP A 53 -17.37 16.75 37.47
N GLY A 54 -17.53 18.07 37.37
CA GLY A 54 -18.08 18.92 38.44
C GLY A 54 -19.54 18.68 38.81
N LEU A 55 -20.29 17.90 38.02
CA LEU A 55 -21.68 17.53 38.28
C LEU A 55 -21.81 16.21 39.06
N ARG A 56 -20.72 15.44 39.21
CA ARG A 56 -20.74 14.16 39.95
C ARG A 56 -20.53 14.41 41.45
N THR A 57 -21.19 13.63 42.31
CA THR A 57 -20.93 13.62 43.75
C THR A 57 -19.45 13.35 44.06
N PRO A 58 -18.78 14.18 44.90
CA PRO A 58 -17.38 13.97 45.28
C PRO A 58 -17.16 12.64 45.99
N SER A 59 -15.98 12.04 45.81
CA SER A 59 -15.55 10.85 46.56
C SER A 59 -14.04 10.86 46.80
N ILE A 60 -13.59 10.13 47.82
CA ILE A 60 -12.17 10.10 48.25
C ILE A 60 -11.25 9.70 47.09
N ARG A 61 -11.68 8.77 46.22
CA ARG A 61 -10.93 8.34 45.02
C ARG A 61 -10.68 9.47 44.00
N ARG A 62 -11.44 10.58 44.05
CA ARG A 62 -11.25 11.74 43.15
C ARG A 62 -10.46 12.89 43.78
N LEU A 63 -9.98 12.75 45.03
CA LEU A 63 -9.08 13.74 45.66
C LEU A 63 -7.61 13.57 45.22
N VAL A 64 -7.30 12.53 44.45
CA VAL A 64 -5.96 12.25 43.90
C VAL A 64 -5.59 13.33 42.88
N ARG A 65 -4.51 14.07 43.14
CA ARG A 65 -3.96 15.11 42.25
C ARG A 65 -3.16 14.49 41.09
N LYS A 66 -3.85 13.74 40.21
CA LYS A 66 -3.27 13.26 38.94
C LYS A 66 -2.96 14.45 38.03
N ALA A 67 -1.85 14.38 37.29
CA ALA A 67 -1.52 15.39 36.29
C ALA A 67 -2.65 15.48 35.24
N ARG A 68 -3.18 16.69 35.03
CA ARG A 68 -4.19 16.93 33.98
C ARG A 68 -3.47 17.24 32.68
N THR A 69 -3.20 16.20 31.89
CA THR A 69 -2.66 16.30 30.53
C THR A 69 -3.58 15.57 29.54
N ILE A 70 -3.62 16.04 28.28
CA ILE A 70 -4.23 15.31 27.14
C ILE A 70 -3.30 15.49 25.94
N CYS A 71 -3.01 14.39 25.21
CA CYS A 71 -1.91 14.28 24.25
C CYS A 71 -0.61 14.91 24.78
N GLN A 72 -0.31 14.62 26.05
CA GLN A 72 0.86 15.11 26.79
C GLN A 72 0.92 16.64 27.02
N GLN A 73 -0.07 17.41 26.54
CA GLN A 73 -0.19 18.85 26.76
C GLN A 73 -0.92 19.16 28.08
N PRO A 74 -0.55 20.23 28.81
CA PRO A 74 -1.23 20.62 30.03
C PRO A 74 -2.67 21.05 29.76
N LEU A 75 -3.60 20.45 30.49
CA LEU A 75 -5.02 20.75 30.40
C LEU A 75 -5.35 21.95 31.30
N VAL A 76 -5.44 23.14 30.70
CA VAL A 76 -5.66 24.41 31.40
C VAL A 76 -7.13 24.55 31.83
N THR A 77 -7.58 23.70 32.76
CA THR A 77 -8.92 23.78 33.34
C THR A 77 -8.95 24.78 34.50
N PHE A 78 -9.50 25.96 34.27
CA PHE A 78 -10.09 26.77 35.35
C PHE A 78 -11.58 27.09 35.09
N ASP A 79 -12.00 27.11 33.82
CA ASP A 79 -13.38 27.32 33.38
C ASP A 79 -13.60 26.52 32.07
N PRO A 80 -14.69 25.72 31.92
CA PRO A 80 -15.00 25.00 30.68
C PRO A 80 -15.16 25.90 29.45
N SER A 81 -15.62 27.15 29.63
CA SER A 81 -15.70 28.16 28.56
C SER A 81 -14.33 28.75 28.18
N CYS A 82 -13.30 28.50 28.99
CA CYS A 82 -11.92 28.97 28.78
C CYS A 82 -10.94 27.81 28.51
N PHE A 83 -11.37 26.72 27.87
CA PHE A 83 -10.43 25.72 27.36
C PHE A 83 -9.44 26.40 26.41
N ALA A 84 -8.15 26.38 26.76
CA ALA A 84 -7.16 27.24 26.13
C ALA A 84 -7.02 26.96 24.61
N PRO A 85 -7.06 27.99 23.74
CA PRO A 85 -6.86 27.81 22.30
C PRO A 85 -5.55 27.10 21.94
N SER A 86 -4.49 27.28 22.72
CA SER A 86 -3.22 26.55 22.57
C SER A 86 -3.37 25.04 22.75
N SER A 87 -4.17 24.59 23.71
CA SER A 87 -4.49 23.16 23.91
C SER A 87 -5.31 22.61 22.74
N ILE A 88 -6.17 23.42 22.10
CA ILE A 88 -6.89 23.01 20.88
C ILE A 88 -5.89 22.85 19.73
N THR A 89 -5.05 23.86 19.48
CA THR A 89 -4.06 23.84 18.38
C THR A 89 -3.13 22.64 18.48
N ALA A 90 -2.52 22.39 19.64
CA ALA A 90 -1.58 21.27 19.81
C ALA A 90 -2.24 19.89 19.63
N LEU A 91 -3.51 19.75 20.01
CA LEU A 91 -4.30 18.54 19.72
C LEU A 91 -4.60 18.41 18.22
N GLN A 92 -4.98 19.50 17.54
CA GLN A 92 -5.21 19.50 16.09
C GLN A 92 -3.93 19.18 15.30
N GLU A 93 -2.78 19.67 15.76
CA GLU A 93 -1.45 19.34 15.21
C GLU A 93 -1.13 17.85 15.39
N THR A 94 -1.38 17.28 16.57
CA THR A 94 -1.20 15.83 16.82
C THR A 94 -1.99 14.96 15.85
N TYR A 95 -3.26 15.29 15.58
CA TYR A 95 -4.08 14.59 14.58
C TYR A 95 -3.57 14.79 13.14
N LYS A 96 -3.13 16.00 12.81
CA LYS A 96 -2.59 16.33 11.49
C LYS A 96 -1.28 15.58 11.21
N GLU A 97 -0.40 15.44 12.20
CA GLU A 97 0.87 14.72 12.07
C GLU A 97 0.67 13.20 11.99
N THR A 98 -0.05 12.59 12.94
CA THR A 98 -0.13 11.13 13.04
C THR A 98 -1.15 10.50 12.08
N LEU A 99 -2.23 11.22 11.74
CA LEU A 99 -3.35 10.70 10.95
C LEU A 99 -3.56 11.40 9.60
N ASN A 100 -2.88 12.53 9.34
CA ASN A 100 -3.04 13.35 8.13
C ASN A 100 -4.52 13.74 7.84
N CYS A 101 -5.27 14.02 8.91
CA CYS A 101 -6.66 14.48 8.85
C CYS A 101 -6.86 15.74 9.70
N GLN A 102 -7.82 16.60 9.30
CA GLN A 102 -8.23 17.72 10.14
C GLN A 102 -9.10 17.23 11.29
N CYS A 103 -8.90 17.78 12.50
CA CYS A 103 -9.71 17.47 13.67
C CYS A 103 -10.48 18.72 14.13
N GLU A 104 -11.79 18.59 14.31
CA GLU A 104 -12.61 19.57 15.02
C GLU A 104 -12.80 19.09 16.45
N ILE A 105 -12.38 19.91 17.40
CA ILE A 105 -12.41 19.61 18.84
C ILE A 105 -13.55 20.39 19.47
N THR A 106 -14.32 19.76 20.35
CA THR A 106 -15.40 20.44 21.08
C THR A 106 -15.46 19.95 22.51
N VAL A 107 -15.45 20.90 23.45
CA VAL A 107 -15.32 20.68 24.88
C VAL A 107 -16.69 20.70 25.53
N ASP A 108 -16.92 19.72 26.40
CA ASP A 108 -18.17 19.47 27.12
C ASP A 108 -19.45 19.74 26.29
N PRO A 109 -19.57 19.16 25.07
CA PRO A 109 -20.63 19.52 24.14
C PRO A 109 -22.01 19.05 24.59
N SER A 110 -23.04 19.77 24.15
CA SER A 110 -24.43 19.32 24.30
C SER A 110 -24.78 18.20 23.31
N VAL A 111 -25.80 17.40 23.61
CA VAL A 111 -26.33 16.40 22.65
C VAL A 111 -26.79 17.06 21.34
N GLN A 112 -27.33 18.28 21.38
CA GLN A 112 -27.71 19.01 20.16
C GLN A 112 -26.49 19.38 19.30
N THR A 113 -25.41 19.85 19.95
CA THR A 113 -24.14 20.20 19.32
C THR A 113 -23.52 18.99 18.61
N VAL A 114 -23.43 17.85 19.32
CA VAL A 114 -22.93 16.58 18.77
C VAL A 114 -23.76 16.14 17.56
N LEU A 115 -25.09 16.13 17.67
CA LEU A 115 -25.97 15.76 16.55
C LEU A 115 -25.91 16.75 15.38
N GLN A 116 -25.59 18.03 15.60
CA GLN A 116 -25.35 19.00 14.52
C GLN A 116 -24.02 18.73 13.80
N GLN A 117 -22.95 18.45 14.54
CA GLN A 117 -21.63 18.16 13.99
C GLN A 117 -21.62 16.82 13.22
N LEU A 118 -22.26 15.77 13.77
CA LEU A 118 -22.44 14.49 13.09
C LEU A 118 -23.21 14.64 11.77
N ARG A 119 -24.32 15.39 11.74
CA ARG A 119 -25.06 15.63 10.48
C ARG A 119 -24.27 16.43 9.44
N ARG A 120 -23.34 17.30 9.87
CA ARG A 120 -22.48 18.07 8.96
C ARG A 120 -21.34 17.23 8.39
N SER A 121 -20.63 16.47 9.23
CA SER A 121 -19.39 15.78 8.87
C SER A 121 -19.59 14.30 8.51
N GLY A 122 -20.72 13.70 8.90
CA GLY A 122 -21.10 12.31 8.65
C GLY A 122 -21.60 12.03 7.23
N THR A 123 -21.43 12.96 6.28
CA THR A 123 -21.73 12.77 4.86
C THR A 123 -20.56 13.26 4.00
N SER A 124 -20.22 12.55 2.92
CA SER A 124 -19.22 12.99 1.95
C SER A 124 -19.43 12.30 0.60
N MET A 125 -19.09 13.02 -0.48
CA MET A 125 -19.08 12.54 -1.85
C MET A 125 -17.74 12.95 -2.49
N PRO A 126 -16.89 12.00 -2.95
CA PRO A 126 -16.99 10.55 -2.71
C PRO A 126 -17.00 10.22 -1.21
N PRO A 127 -17.49 9.03 -0.81
CA PRO A 127 -17.51 8.63 0.59
C PRO A 127 -16.07 8.56 1.14
N GLN A 128 -15.87 9.18 2.31
CA GLN A 128 -14.59 9.27 3.00
C GLN A 128 -14.83 9.06 4.50
N ARG A 129 -13.91 8.38 5.19
CA ARG A 129 -14.14 7.93 6.57
C ARG A 129 -14.10 9.12 7.54
N LEU A 130 -15.02 9.10 8.50
CA LEU A 130 -15.08 10.04 9.62
C LEU A 130 -14.58 9.34 10.90
N LEU A 131 -13.59 9.95 11.55
CA LEU A 131 -13.14 9.54 12.88
C LEU A 131 -13.98 10.24 13.95
N ILE A 132 -14.44 9.50 14.96
CA ILE A 132 -15.16 10.03 16.14
C ILE A 132 -14.39 9.62 17.40
N HIS A 133 -13.72 10.57 18.05
CA HIS A 133 -12.99 10.36 19.30
C HIS A 133 -13.80 10.91 20.47
N TYR A 134 -14.17 10.05 21.41
CA TYR A 134 -14.90 10.40 22.63
C TYR A 134 -13.99 10.25 23.85
N TYR A 135 -13.74 11.37 24.55
CA TYR A 135 -13.10 11.41 25.86
C TYR A 135 -14.19 11.54 26.92
N GLY A 136 -14.33 10.52 27.76
CA GLY A 136 -15.46 10.36 28.66
C GLY A 136 -15.12 10.38 30.16
N GLN A 137 -13.97 10.93 30.55
CA GLN A 137 -13.52 10.93 31.94
C GLN A 137 -14.47 11.71 32.88
N GLY A 138 -15.03 12.84 32.43
CA GLY A 138 -15.96 13.69 33.18
C GLY A 138 -17.43 13.27 33.05
N SER A 139 -17.88 12.93 31.84
CA SER A 139 -19.23 12.37 31.58
C SER A 139 -19.51 11.10 32.38
N HIS A 140 -20.77 10.74 32.66
CA HIS A 140 -21.08 9.39 33.18
C HIS A 140 -20.42 8.28 32.34
N ILE A 141 -20.06 7.18 33.02
CA ILE A 141 -19.53 5.97 32.37
C ILE A 141 -20.57 5.47 31.35
N PRO A 142 -20.17 4.99 30.16
CA PRO A 142 -21.13 4.48 29.18
C PRO A 142 -21.98 3.35 29.74
N ASP A 143 -23.29 3.44 29.49
CA ASP A 143 -24.25 2.36 29.73
C ASP A 143 -24.50 1.58 28.43
N ASP A 144 -25.33 0.54 28.49
CA ASP A 144 -25.66 -0.32 27.36
C ASP A 144 -26.10 0.50 26.12
N GLY A 145 -25.23 0.58 25.11
CA GLY A 145 -25.43 1.33 23.87
C GLY A 145 -25.55 2.85 24.03
N THR A 146 -25.08 3.44 25.13
CA THR A 146 -25.36 4.84 25.50
C THR A 146 -24.10 5.60 25.98
N LEU A 147 -23.78 6.71 25.32
CA LEU A 147 -22.78 7.70 25.73
C LEU A 147 -23.44 8.85 26.51
N TYR A 148 -22.66 9.66 27.21
CA TYR A 148 -23.15 10.76 28.02
C TYR A 148 -22.49 12.11 27.69
N PHE A 149 -23.32 13.06 27.27
CA PHE A 149 -22.91 14.43 26.95
C PHE A 149 -23.56 15.40 27.93
N PHE A 150 -23.47 16.72 27.68
CA PHE A 150 -24.05 17.72 28.58
C PHE A 150 -25.42 18.20 28.11
N SER A 151 -26.15 18.88 28.99
CA SER A 151 -27.21 19.82 28.60
C SER A 151 -26.61 21.19 28.25
N GLU A 152 -27.36 22.03 27.52
CA GLU A 152 -26.92 23.36 27.05
C GLU A 152 -26.63 24.36 28.18
N ASP A 153 -27.20 24.13 29.35
CA ASP A 153 -26.98 24.87 30.60
C ASP A 153 -25.85 24.26 31.46
N HIS A 154 -25.16 23.24 30.95
CA HIS A 154 -24.18 22.39 31.63
C HIS A 154 -24.62 21.86 33.01
N SER A 155 -25.93 21.82 33.32
CA SER A 155 -26.43 21.45 34.65
C SER A 155 -26.49 19.94 34.90
N ARG A 156 -26.61 19.13 33.83
CA ARG A 156 -26.82 17.68 33.90
C ARG A 156 -26.15 16.96 32.73
N TYR A 157 -25.76 15.72 32.96
CA TYR A 157 -25.45 14.80 31.87
C TYR A 157 -26.72 14.36 31.12
N LYS A 158 -26.58 14.07 29.83
CA LYS A 158 -27.65 13.70 28.90
C LYS A 158 -27.23 12.47 28.08
N PRO A 159 -28.04 11.39 28.05
CA PRO A 159 -27.72 10.21 27.27
C PRO A 159 -27.87 10.45 25.76
N LEU A 160 -26.96 9.90 24.97
CA LEU A 160 -27.06 9.78 23.52
C LEU A 160 -26.77 8.32 23.12
N LYS A 161 -27.71 7.68 22.41
CA LYS A 161 -27.56 6.29 21.98
C LYS A 161 -26.59 6.16 20.81
N ILE A 162 -25.79 5.10 20.80
CA ILE A 162 -24.92 4.72 19.68
C ILE A 162 -25.72 4.62 18.37
N SER A 163 -26.90 3.99 18.40
CA SER A 163 -27.79 3.90 17.23
C SER A 163 -28.22 5.26 16.68
N SER A 164 -28.32 6.31 17.52
CA SER A 164 -28.57 7.68 17.07
C SER A 164 -27.34 8.34 16.46
N ILE A 165 -26.12 8.00 16.90
CA ILE A 165 -24.87 8.46 16.28
C ILE A 165 -24.73 7.85 14.89
N LEU A 166 -24.85 6.52 14.79
CA LEU A 166 -24.80 5.77 13.53
C LEU A 166 -25.84 6.28 12.52
N ALA A 167 -27.10 6.48 12.95
CA ALA A 167 -28.17 6.98 12.08
C ALA A 167 -27.96 8.43 11.56
N ASN A 168 -26.99 9.18 12.08
CA ASN A 168 -26.63 10.52 11.59
C ASN A 168 -25.34 10.51 10.73
N CYS A 169 -24.78 9.35 10.41
CA CYS A 169 -23.61 9.20 9.53
C CYS A 169 -23.88 8.20 8.40
N SER A 170 -23.71 8.62 7.15
CA SER A 170 -23.81 7.75 5.97
C SER A 170 -22.46 7.38 5.36
N CYS A 171 -21.37 7.99 5.83
CA CYS A 171 -20.01 7.56 5.52
C CYS A 171 -19.52 6.45 6.47
N PRO A 172 -18.51 5.65 6.06
CA PRO A 172 -17.81 4.74 6.95
C PRO A 172 -17.18 5.46 8.15
N LEU A 173 -17.03 4.73 9.26
CA LEU A 173 -16.59 5.28 10.53
C LEU A 173 -15.29 4.65 11.02
N SER A 174 -14.55 5.44 11.80
CA SER A 174 -13.61 4.95 12.81
C SER A 174 -13.95 5.63 14.14
N MET A 175 -13.80 4.92 15.27
CA MET A 175 -14.17 5.43 16.59
C MET A 175 -13.09 5.15 17.63
N ILE A 176 -12.89 6.07 18.57
CA ILE A 176 -11.99 5.91 19.72
C ILE A 176 -12.76 6.29 20.98
N PHE A 177 -12.73 5.41 21.98
CA PHE A 177 -13.43 5.59 23.26
C PHE A 177 -12.42 5.58 24.41
N GLU A 178 -12.11 6.77 24.93
CA GLU A 178 -11.28 6.99 26.11
C GLU A 178 -12.20 7.15 27.33
N CYS A 179 -12.67 6.02 27.86
CA CYS A 179 -13.53 5.96 29.04
C CYS A 179 -13.51 4.58 29.69
N SER A 180 -13.77 4.52 31.00
CA SER A 180 -13.98 3.26 31.73
C SER A 180 -15.11 2.46 31.10
N LYS A 181 -15.01 1.13 31.13
CA LYS A 181 -16.00 0.17 30.58
C LYS A 181 -16.33 0.35 29.09
N SER A 182 -15.46 1.00 28.31
CA SER A 182 -15.74 1.41 26.92
C SER A 182 -16.18 0.28 25.99
N ALA A 183 -15.67 -0.96 26.18
CA ALA A 183 -16.07 -2.11 25.37
C ALA A 183 -17.56 -2.51 25.50
N ILE A 184 -18.33 -2.02 26.49
CA ILE A 184 -19.78 -2.26 26.61
C ILE A 184 -20.56 -1.81 25.35
N LEU A 185 -19.98 -0.89 24.58
CA LEU A 185 -20.52 -0.33 23.34
C LEU A 185 -20.28 -1.23 22.11
N LEU A 186 -19.35 -2.19 22.17
CA LEU A 186 -18.89 -2.99 21.02
C LEU A 186 -20.06 -3.72 20.32
N LYS A 187 -20.96 -4.34 21.10
CA LYS A 187 -22.12 -5.06 20.57
C LYS A 187 -23.15 -4.19 19.83
N HIS A 188 -23.07 -2.86 19.94
CA HIS A 188 -23.90 -1.90 19.18
C HIS A 188 -23.21 -1.37 17.92
N LEU A 189 -21.95 -1.77 17.70
CA LEU A 189 -21.09 -1.31 16.61
C LEU A 189 -20.69 -2.46 15.68
N GLN A 190 -20.66 -3.70 16.17
CA GLN A 190 -20.20 -4.89 15.45
C GLN A 190 -20.90 -5.15 14.11
N ASP A 191 -22.20 -4.87 14.03
CA ASP A 191 -23.04 -5.14 12.86
C ASP A 191 -23.01 -4.00 11.82
N HIS A 192 -22.27 -2.92 12.10
CA HIS A 192 -22.17 -1.78 11.19
C HIS A 192 -21.13 -2.05 10.08
N PRO A 193 -21.49 -1.89 8.79
CA PRO A 193 -20.55 -2.08 7.69
C PRO A 193 -19.43 -1.03 7.72
N ASP A 194 -18.23 -1.45 7.31
CA ASP A 194 -17.01 -0.64 7.22
C ASP A 194 -16.78 0.29 8.45
N LEU A 195 -16.96 -0.27 9.65
CA LEU A 195 -16.67 0.41 10.92
C LEU A 195 -15.41 -0.16 11.57
N PHE A 196 -14.63 0.73 12.18
CA PHE A 196 -13.55 0.41 13.11
C PHE A 196 -13.82 1.09 14.47
N ALA A 197 -13.49 0.43 15.58
CA ALA A 197 -13.51 1.06 16.90
C ALA A 197 -12.34 0.59 17.78
N PHE A 198 -11.90 1.48 18.65
CA PHE A 198 -10.83 1.26 19.62
C PHE A 198 -11.34 1.69 21.01
N PHE A 199 -11.31 0.78 21.99
CA PHE A 199 -11.87 0.96 23.33
C PHE A 199 -10.74 0.87 24.38
N SER A 200 -10.63 1.86 25.27
CA SER A 200 -9.57 1.93 26.29
C SER A 200 -9.65 0.86 27.39
N CYS A 201 -10.79 0.20 27.56
CA CYS A 201 -11.09 -0.70 28.67
C CYS A 201 -12.07 -1.78 28.24
N ASP A 202 -11.91 -3.01 28.75
CA ASP A 202 -12.93 -4.05 28.64
C ASP A 202 -14.19 -3.72 29.50
N VAL A 203 -15.26 -4.49 29.34
CA VAL A 203 -16.64 -4.22 29.84
C VAL A 203 -16.77 -3.97 31.35
N ASP A 204 -15.83 -4.48 32.15
CA ASP A 204 -15.79 -4.32 33.60
C ASP A 204 -14.59 -3.51 34.13
N GLU A 205 -13.75 -2.99 33.24
CA GLU A 205 -12.51 -2.29 33.59
C GLU A 205 -12.68 -0.77 33.72
N PHE A 206 -11.70 -0.13 34.38
CA PHE A 206 -11.69 1.31 34.63
C PHE A 206 -10.34 1.92 34.23
N LEU A 207 -10.36 3.16 33.75
CA LEU A 207 -9.14 3.90 33.40
C LEU A 207 -8.16 4.03 34.58
N PRO A 208 -6.83 4.16 34.32
CA PRO A 208 -5.83 4.05 35.37
C PRO A 208 -5.95 5.15 36.43
N LEU A 209 -6.20 4.75 37.68
CA LEU A 209 -6.26 5.65 38.84
C LEU A 209 -4.88 6.09 39.37
N SER A 210 -3.78 5.47 38.90
CA SER A 210 -2.42 5.88 39.26
C SER A 210 -2.14 7.34 38.86
N THR A 211 -1.39 8.04 39.69
CA THR A 211 -0.79 9.37 39.42
C THR A 211 0.19 9.36 38.27
N ASP A 212 0.76 8.20 37.96
CA ASP A 212 1.88 8.03 37.04
C ASP A 212 1.38 7.86 35.60
N ALA A 213 0.19 7.31 35.43
CA ALA A 213 -0.50 7.31 34.15
C ALA A 213 -0.87 8.76 33.72
N GLU A 214 -0.92 9.02 32.41
CA GLU A 214 -1.54 10.23 31.87
C GLU A 214 -3.09 10.08 31.93
N MET A 215 -3.86 11.16 31.73
CA MET A 215 -5.33 11.11 31.82
C MET A 215 -5.97 10.37 30.64
N ASP A 216 -5.26 10.36 29.52
CA ASP A 216 -5.63 9.92 28.19
C ASP A 216 -4.67 8.83 27.66
N LEU A 217 -4.16 7.98 28.56
CA LEU A 217 -3.06 7.06 28.27
C LEU A 217 -3.32 6.20 27.02
N PHE A 218 -4.57 5.79 26.78
CA PHE A 218 -4.95 5.04 25.58
C PHE A 218 -4.83 5.90 24.32
N SER A 219 -5.46 7.08 24.32
CA SER A 219 -5.44 8.04 23.21
C SER A 219 -4.02 8.51 22.88
N SER A 220 -3.19 8.75 23.89
CA SER A 220 -1.77 9.06 23.72
C SER A 220 -0.98 7.87 23.15
N CYS A 221 -1.33 6.60 23.45
CA CYS A 221 -0.76 5.44 22.74
C CYS A 221 -1.19 5.41 21.26
N LEU A 222 -2.47 5.73 20.96
CA LEU A 222 -2.98 5.74 19.59
C LEU A 222 -2.41 6.88 18.73
N LEU A 223 -2.19 8.06 19.32
CA LEU A 223 -1.86 9.30 18.60
C LEU A 223 -0.39 9.73 18.73
N SER A 224 0.29 9.38 19.83
CA SER A 224 1.70 9.75 20.10
C SER A 224 2.55 8.56 20.60
N PRO A 225 2.48 7.36 19.96
CA PRO A 225 3.02 6.13 20.53
C PRO A 225 4.50 6.21 20.92
N PHE A 226 5.37 6.80 20.09
CA PHE A 226 6.80 6.91 20.39
C PHE A 226 7.08 7.69 21.69
N GLN A 227 6.37 8.81 21.90
CA GLN A 227 6.53 9.62 23.12
C GLN A 227 6.05 8.86 24.37
N VAL A 228 4.96 8.09 24.25
CA VAL A 228 4.48 7.25 25.36
C VAL A 228 5.44 6.10 25.66
N ALA A 229 5.96 5.42 24.64
CA ALA A 229 6.92 4.33 24.81
C ALA A 229 8.20 4.82 25.50
N LEU A 230 8.75 5.96 25.05
CA LEU A 230 9.91 6.61 25.67
C LEU A 230 9.65 6.98 27.13
N LYS A 231 8.53 7.66 27.43
CA LYS A 231 8.12 7.99 28.82
C LYS A 231 7.93 6.76 29.70
N TRP A 232 7.33 5.71 29.16
CA TRP A 232 7.04 4.46 29.88
C TRP A 232 8.34 3.70 30.21
N HIS A 233 9.28 3.62 29.28
CA HIS A 233 10.60 3.06 29.51
C HIS A 233 11.38 3.87 30.55
N MET A 234 11.47 5.19 30.37
CA MET A 234 12.16 6.10 31.30
C MET A 234 11.66 5.96 32.74
N ARG A 235 10.36 5.76 32.96
CA ARG A 235 9.78 5.58 34.31
C ARG A 235 10.06 4.23 34.95
N ARG A 236 10.39 3.20 34.15
CA ARG A 236 10.71 1.85 34.65
C ARG A 236 12.19 1.67 34.95
N HIS A 237 13.07 2.42 34.27
CA HIS A 237 14.52 2.22 34.33
C HIS A 237 15.31 3.34 35.03
N ASN A 238 14.75 4.55 35.22
CA ASN A 238 15.43 5.61 35.97
C ASN A 238 15.24 5.51 37.49
N LYS A 239 16.23 6.00 38.24
CA LYS A 239 16.17 6.18 39.70
C LYS A 239 15.47 7.50 40.02
N ILE A 240 14.67 7.52 41.09
CA ILE A 240 13.88 8.68 41.56
C ILE A 240 14.71 9.98 41.75
N TYR A 241 16.02 9.86 41.96
CA TYR A 241 16.94 10.96 42.28
C TYR A 241 17.97 11.26 41.18
N ALA A 242 17.80 10.75 39.97
CA ALA A 242 18.69 11.01 38.84
C ALA A 242 17.91 11.65 37.69
N ASP A 243 18.52 12.62 36.99
CA ASP A 243 18.00 13.11 35.72
C ASP A 243 17.97 11.95 34.71
N PRO A 244 16.89 11.82 33.91
CA PRO A 244 16.77 10.73 32.95
C PRO A 244 17.81 10.87 31.83
N LEU A 245 18.59 9.82 31.60
CA LEU A 245 19.43 9.73 30.41
C LEU A 245 18.52 9.64 29.17
N MET A 246 18.72 10.57 28.24
CA MET A 246 17.88 10.73 27.04
C MET A 246 18.74 10.59 25.78
N PRO A 247 18.23 9.94 24.70
CA PRO A 247 18.89 9.96 23.40
C PRO A 247 19.06 11.38 22.85
N THR A 248 20.06 11.60 22.00
CA THR A 248 20.20 12.84 21.21
C THR A 248 19.01 13.03 20.27
N ASP A 249 18.72 14.27 19.84
CA ASP A 249 17.57 14.56 18.96
C ASP A 249 17.62 13.77 17.63
N GLU A 250 18.82 13.51 17.10
CA GLU A 250 19.02 12.71 15.89
C GLU A 250 18.73 11.22 16.15
N SER A 251 19.19 10.69 17.29
CA SER A 251 18.82 9.34 17.77
C SER A 251 17.31 9.24 18.04
N LEU A 252 16.65 10.26 18.59
CA LEU A 252 15.20 10.27 18.77
C LEU A 252 14.45 10.18 17.43
N LEU A 253 14.94 10.86 16.37
CA LEU A 253 14.34 10.76 15.04
C LEU A 253 14.51 9.36 14.44
N PHE A 254 15.71 8.77 14.51
CA PHE A 254 15.97 7.40 14.06
C PHE A 254 15.11 6.39 14.83
N LEU A 255 15.13 6.45 16.17
CA LEU A 255 14.35 5.57 17.03
C LEU A 255 12.84 5.71 16.80
N LYS A 256 12.32 6.91 16.54
CA LYS A 256 10.89 7.11 16.20
C LYS A 256 10.51 6.35 14.94
N GLN A 257 11.32 6.43 13.89
CA GLN A 257 11.07 5.73 12.63
C GLN A 257 11.21 4.20 12.79
N PHE A 258 12.28 3.74 13.45
CA PHE A 258 12.50 2.33 13.75
C PHE A 258 11.38 1.75 14.63
N PHE A 259 10.90 2.50 15.63
CA PHE A 259 9.80 2.09 16.48
C PHE A 259 8.50 1.85 15.69
N HIS A 260 8.17 2.74 14.76
CA HIS A 260 7.03 2.54 13.88
C HIS A 260 7.18 1.29 12.98
N ALA A 261 8.41 0.92 12.61
CA ALA A 261 8.71 -0.33 11.91
C ALA A 261 8.50 -1.56 12.82
N VAL A 262 8.97 -1.52 14.07
CA VAL A 262 8.74 -2.60 15.06
C VAL A 262 7.25 -2.78 15.38
N LEU A 263 6.49 -1.69 15.59
CA LEU A 263 5.03 -1.76 15.76
C LEU A 263 4.34 -2.36 14.54
N SER A 264 4.82 -2.06 13.33
CA SER A 264 4.31 -2.64 12.09
C SER A 264 4.64 -4.13 11.95
N ALA A 265 5.84 -4.54 12.36
CA ALA A 265 6.29 -5.93 12.39
C ALA A 265 5.44 -6.79 13.34
N ILE A 266 5.22 -6.31 14.58
CA ILE A 266 4.35 -6.96 15.56
C ILE A 266 2.91 -7.08 15.02
N PHE A 267 2.38 -6.01 14.41
CA PHE A 267 1.03 -6.02 13.83
C PHE A 267 0.90 -6.94 12.60
N TYR A 268 1.96 -7.08 11.81
CA TYR A 268 1.97 -7.95 10.63
C TYR A 268 2.04 -9.43 11.00
N ASP A 269 2.86 -9.80 11.99
CA ASP A 269 3.04 -11.21 12.37
C ASP A 269 1.87 -11.75 13.21
N SER A 270 1.35 -10.93 14.13
CA SER A 270 0.33 -11.37 15.09
C SER A 270 -1.09 -11.49 14.51
N GLN A 271 -1.34 -10.94 13.32
CA GLN A 271 -2.71 -10.77 12.80
C GLN A 271 -2.94 -11.56 11.49
N LYS A 272 -4.11 -12.19 11.40
CA LYS A 272 -4.55 -12.90 10.18
C LYS A 272 -4.59 -11.95 8.98
N TYR A 273 -4.20 -12.44 7.80
CA TYR A 273 -3.96 -11.61 6.62
C TYR A 273 -5.14 -10.73 6.21
N GLU A 274 -6.37 -11.23 6.35
CA GLU A 274 -7.61 -10.53 6.04
C GLU A 274 -7.87 -9.35 6.99
N ILE A 275 -7.52 -9.52 8.27
CA ILE A 275 -7.63 -8.51 9.32
C ILE A 275 -6.53 -7.47 9.15
N TYR A 276 -5.27 -7.89 8.95
CA TYR A 276 -4.15 -7.01 8.64
C TYR A 276 -4.44 -6.15 7.41
N GLN A 277 -4.91 -6.75 6.32
CA GLN A 277 -5.37 -6.01 5.13
C GLN A 277 -6.49 -5.02 5.47
N LYS A 278 -7.51 -5.43 6.23
CA LYS A 278 -8.64 -4.56 6.54
C LYS A 278 -8.18 -3.30 7.28
N TYR A 279 -7.29 -3.43 8.26
CA TYR A 279 -6.73 -2.30 9.02
C TYR A 279 -5.74 -1.43 8.23
N THR A 280 -4.96 -2.01 7.30
CA THR A 280 -3.91 -1.27 6.57
C THR A 280 -4.39 -0.50 5.33
N ARG A 281 -5.63 -0.72 4.87
CA ARG A 281 -6.22 -0.06 3.67
C ARG A 281 -6.45 1.45 3.82
N ASP A 282 -6.64 1.95 5.04
CA ASP A 282 -6.83 3.38 5.32
C ASP A 282 -5.64 3.86 6.17
N PRO A 283 -4.76 4.74 5.66
CA PRO A 283 -3.52 5.11 6.34
C PRO A 283 -3.71 5.63 7.78
N SER A 284 -4.82 6.32 8.06
CA SER A 284 -5.13 6.82 9.40
C SER A 284 -5.54 5.67 10.33
N VAL A 285 -6.32 4.70 9.85
CA VAL A 285 -6.65 3.48 10.60
C VAL A 285 -5.40 2.61 10.83
N ALA A 286 -4.47 2.57 9.87
CA ALA A 286 -3.18 1.91 10.02
C ALA A 286 -2.29 2.57 11.09
N SER A 287 -2.31 3.91 11.21
CA SER A 287 -1.65 4.62 12.32
C SER A 287 -2.28 4.28 13.67
N LEU A 288 -3.60 4.28 13.78
CA LEU A 288 -4.30 3.89 15.01
C LEU A 288 -4.02 2.43 15.39
N ALA A 289 -3.97 1.52 14.40
CA ALA A 289 -3.62 0.11 14.63
C ALA A 289 -2.21 -0.03 15.22
N ARG A 290 -1.20 0.65 14.65
CA ARG A 290 0.17 0.68 15.22
C ARG A 290 0.20 1.22 16.65
N GLY A 291 -0.55 2.27 16.94
CA GLY A 291 -0.67 2.81 18.29
C GLY A 291 -1.40 1.86 19.26
N PHE A 292 -2.35 1.06 18.76
CA PHE A 292 -3.07 0.05 19.53
C PHE A 292 -2.16 -1.14 19.94
N VAL A 293 -1.18 -1.51 19.10
CA VAL A 293 -0.11 -2.45 19.47
C VAL A 293 0.59 -2.01 20.76
N LEU A 294 0.98 -0.73 20.84
CA LEU A 294 1.57 -0.17 22.06
C LEU A 294 0.56 -0.08 23.20
N ALA A 295 -0.69 0.28 22.92
CA ALA A 295 -1.74 0.39 23.92
C ALA A 295 -1.92 -0.92 24.70
N GLN A 296 -1.97 -2.07 24.02
CA GLN A 296 -2.04 -3.38 24.70
C GLN A 296 -0.89 -3.57 25.68
N ARG A 297 0.37 -3.37 25.26
CA ARG A 297 1.55 -3.51 26.14
C ARG A 297 1.57 -2.52 27.31
N VAL A 298 1.27 -1.25 27.05
CA VAL A 298 1.37 -0.18 28.07
C VAL A 298 0.22 -0.25 29.06
N MET A 299 -1.00 -0.53 28.62
CA MET A 299 -2.18 -0.60 29.50
C MET A 299 -2.22 -1.88 30.34
N LEU A 300 -1.65 -2.99 29.84
CA LEU A 300 -1.41 -4.20 30.65
C LEU A 300 -0.59 -3.90 31.92
N SER A 301 0.35 -2.94 31.86
CA SER A 301 1.12 -2.53 33.04
C SER A 301 0.31 -1.80 34.13
N TYR A 302 -0.96 -1.48 33.84
CA TYR A 302 -1.97 -1.00 34.80
C TYR A 302 -3.13 -1.99 35.02
N ASN A 303 -3.01 -3.23 34.51
CA ASN A 303 -4.06 -4.25 34.48
C ASN A 303 -5.35 -3.75 33.80
N ILE A 304 -5.21 -3.24 32.57
CA ILE A 304 -6.33 -2.83 31.71
C ILE A 304 -6.08 -3.37 30.30
N HIS A 305 -7.09 -3.98 29.71
CA HIS A 305 -7.03 -4.68 28.43
C HIS A 305 -7.84 -3.91 27.38
N PRO A 306 -7.21 -3.05 26.56
CA PRO A 306 -7.92 -2.31 25.53
C PRO A 306 -8.42 -3.25 24.42
N VAL A 307 -9.61 -2.95 23.89
CA VAL A 307 -10.33 -3.79 22.93
C VAL A 307 -10.41 -3.10 21.56
N ALA A 308 -10.44 -3.88 20.48
CA ALA A 308 -10.60 -3.40 19.11
C ALA A 308 -11.81 -4.06 18.41
N LEU A 309 -12.39 -3.34 17.45
CA LEU A 309 -13.38 -3.81 16.51
C LEU A 309 -12.93 -3.42 15.08
N PRO A 310 -12.79 -4.35 14.12
CA PRO A 310 -12.76 -5.81 14.27
C PRO A 310 -11.82 -6.30 15.37
N ALA A 311 -12.07 -7.49 15.90
CA ALA A 311 -11.19 -8.08 16.91
C ALA A 311 -9.76 -8.24 16.36
N LEU A 312 -8.78 -7.94 17.22
CA LEU A 312 -7.34 -8.13 16.98
C LEU A 312 -6.82 -9.17 17.97
N GLU A 313 -5.94 -10.05 17.52
CA GLU A 313 -5.21 -10.98 18.41
C GLU A 313 -4.28 -10.18 19.37
N SER A 314 -3.94 -10.72 20.54
CA SER A 314 -3.09 -10.00 21.51
C SER A 314 -1.63 -9.89 21.04
N MET A 315 -1.07 -8.69 21.20
CA MET A 315 0.30 -8.33 20.81
C MET A 315 1.17 -7.92 22.00
N GLU A 316 0.62 -7.94 23.22
CA GLU A 316 1.24 -7.37 24.43
C GLU A 316 2.59 -8.01 24.82
N ASN A 317 2.75 -9.32 24.56
CA ASN A 317 3.90 -10.15 24.94
C ASN A 317 4.79 -10.55 23.74
N HIS A 318 4.65 -9.88 22.59
CA HIS A 318 5.36 -10.24 21.36
C HIS A 318 6.91 -10.11 21.50
N PRO A 319 7.74 -11.08 21.05
CA PRO A 319 9.20 -11.07 21.28
C PRO A 319 9.95 -9.83 20.78
N LEU A 320 9.48 -9.21 19.68
CA LEU A 320 10.07 -7.96 19.15
C LEU A 320 9.99 -6.77 20.13
N TRP A 321 9.21 -6.84 21.20
CA TRP A 321 9.26 -5.83 22.25
C TRP A 321 10.62 -5.76 22.96
N SER A 322 11.25 -6.91 23.23
CA SER A 322 12.60 -6.93 23.82
C SER A 322 13.66 -6.37 22.85
N PHE A 323 13.44 -6.50 21.54
CA PHE A 323 14.30 -5.86 20.54
C PHE A 323 14.10 -4.34 20.50
N TRP A 324 12.86 -3.85 20.65
CA TRP A 324 12.59 -2.42 20.84
C TRP A 324 13.26 -1.87 22.12
N ASP A 325 13.07 -2.54 23.26
CA ASP A 325 13.63 -2.09 24.53
C ASP A 325 15.17 -2.00 24.43
N THR A 326 15.81 -3.01 23.82
CA THR A 326 17.25 -3.03 23.54
C THR A 326 17.68 -1.89 22.63
N ALA A 327 16.94 -1.64 21.54
CA ALA A 327 17.23 -0.54 20.61
C ALA A 327 17.12 0.84 21.27
N LEU A 328 16.16 1.00 22.17
CA LEU A 328 16.01 2.22 22.96
C LEU A 328 17.19 2.38 23.95
N ASP A 329 17.61 1.31 24.63
CA ASP A 329 18.79 1.32 25.51
C ASP A 329 20.09 1.65 24.75
N CYS A 330 20.28 1.13 23.53
CA CYS A 330 21.37 1.56 22.64
C CYS A 330 21.33 3.08 22.41
N GLY A 331 20.17 3.63 22.03
CA GLY A 331 20.06 5.07 21.76
C GLY A 331 20.17 5.98 22.98
N ILE A 332 19.97 5.45 24.19
CA ILE A 332 20.23 6.16 25.46
C ILE A 332 21.73 6.17 25.81
N THR A 333 22.50 5.19 25.33
CA THR A 333 23.88 4.94 25.77
C THR A 333 24.96 5.17 24.71
N MET A 334 24.59 5.34 23.43
CA MET A 334 25.49 5.43 22.28
C MET A 334 25.12 6.61 21.36
N GLU A 335 26.09 7.09 20.58
CA GLU A 335 25.84 8.05 19.49
C GLU A 335 25.11 7.38 18.31
N LEU A 336 24.51 8.18 17.42
CA LEU A 336 23.61 7.69 16.36
C LEU A 336 24.23 6.63 15.45
N ASP A 337 25.49 6.81 15.02
CA ASP A 337 26.14 5.88 14.09
C ASP A 337 26.42 4.52 14.74
N GLU A 338 26.86 4.49 16.01
CA GLU A 338 27.07 3.24 16.76
C GLU A 338 25.73 2.57 17.10
N CYS A 339 24.77 3.34 17.61
CA CYS A 339 23.42 2.89 17.95
C CYS A 339 22.72 2.25 16.73
N SER A 340 22.66 2.97 15.61
CA SER A 340 21.98 2.49 14.39
C SER A 340 22.69 1.28 13.77
N THR A 341 24.03 1.24 13.81
CA THR A 341 24.82 0.09 13.37
C THR A 341 24.59 -1.12 14.28
N MET A 342 24.52 -0.95 15.60
CA MET A 342 24.24 -2.04 16.53
C MET A 342 22.82 -2.61 16.33
N ILE A 343 21.81 -1.75 16.18
CA ILE A 343 20.42 -2.16 15.94
C ILE A 343 20.29 -2.88 14.59
N PHE A 344 20.96 -2.39 13.54
CA PHE A 344 21.01 -3.05 12.24
C PHE A 344 21.69 -4.43 12.33
N ASN A 345 22.85 -4.52 12.99
CA ASN A 345 23.55 -5.79 13.19
C ASN A 345 22.69 -6.78 13.97
N LEU A 346 22.05 -6.39 15.08
CA LEU A 346 21.13 -7.23 15.85
C LEU A 346 19.95 -7.74 15.02
N PHE A 347 19.39 -6.90 14.13
CA PHE A 347 18.36 -7.31 13.18
C PHE A 347 18.88 -8.38 12.21
N VAL A 348 20.02 -8.13 11.56
CA VAL A 348 20.64 -9.06 10.59
C VAL A 348 21.02 -10.39 11.25
N ASP A 349 21.62 -10.35 12.44
CA ASP A 349 22.00 -11.54 13.22
C ASP A 349 20.78 -12.37 13.65
N SER A 350 19.66 -11.71 13.97
CA SER A 350 18.40 -12.39 14.31
C SER A 350 17.77 -13.03 13.07
N PHE A 351 17.69 -12.29 11.97
CA PHE A 351 17.09 -12.75 10.73
C PHE A 351 17.87 -13.91 10.09
N ASN A 352 19.21 -13.84 10.05
CA ASN A 352 20.04 -14.89 9.47
C ASN A 352 20.00 -16.20 10.27
N ARG A 353 19.68 -16.15 11.57
CA ARG A 353 19.50 -17.34 12.42
C ARG A 353 18.06 -17.88 12.40
N TYR A 354 17.09 -16.98 12.31
CA TYR A 354 15.66 -17.28 12.39
C TYR A 354 14.88 -16.45 11.35
N PRO A 355 14.98 -16.80 10.05
CA PRO A 355 14.31 -16.06 8.99
C PRO A 355 12.78 -16.22 9.12
N HIS A 356 12.10 -15.11 9.39
CA HIS A 356 10.65 -15.10 9.60
C HIS A 356 9.98 -13.86 8.99
N GLN A 357 8.72 -14.00 8.56
CA GLN A 357 7.98 -12.95 7.85
C GLN A 357 7.75 -11.69 8.71
N GLN A 358 7.74 -11.81 10.04
CA GLN A 358 7.67 -10.69 11.00
C GLN A 358 8.64 -9.55 10.67
N TYR A 359 9.80 -9.85 10.07
CA TYR A 359 10.85 -8.89 9.79
C TYR A 359 10.58 -8.00 8.56
N TYR A 360 9.58 -8.29 7.72
CA TYR A 360 9.36 -7.53 6.47
C TYR A 360 9.15 -6.01 6.68
N PRO A 361 8.43 -5.51 7.71
CA PRO A 361 8.36 -4.07 7.97
C PRO A 361 9.67 -3.46 8.50
N ILE A 362 10.56 -4.25 9.09
CA ILE A 362 11.92 -3.82 9.51
C ILE A 362 12.85 -3.76 8.29
N PHE A 363 12.73 -4.68 7.33
CA PHE A 363 13.33 -4.55 6.00
C PHE A 363 12.84 -3.26 5.30
N SER A 364 11.52 -2.98 5.30
CA SER A 364 10.98 -1.72 4.75
C SER A 364 11.59 -0.45 5.36
N PHE A 365 11.99 -0.49 6.63
CA PHE A 365 12.69 0.61 7.29
C PHE A 365 14.15 0.72 6.84
N PHE A 366 14.95 -0.35 6.97
CA PHE A 366 16.37 -0.28 6.61
C PHE A 366 16.62 -0.12 5.09
N LEU A 367 15.66 -0.51 4.24
CA LEU A 367 15.63 -0.14 2.82
C LEU A 367 15.44 1.37 2.58
N ARG A 368 14.98 2.14 3.57
CA ARG A 368 14.87 3.61 3.52
C ARG A 368 16.01 4.32 4.28
N THR A 369 16.80 3.60 5.08
CA THR A 369 17.96 4.15 5.79
C THR A 369 19.20 4.15 4.89
N GLN A 370 19.71 5.34 4.52
CA GLN A 370 20.77 5.49 3.51
C GLN A 370 22.01 4.62 3.76
N ASN A 371 22.50 4.53 5.00
CA ASN A 371 23.72 3.79 5.34
C ASN A 371 23.56 2.27 5.20
N PHE A 372 22.35 1.73 5.35
CA PHE A 372 22.07 0.29 5.35
C PHE A 372 21.35 -0.20 4.10
N HIS A 373 20.89 0.70 3.22
CA HIS A 373 20.02 0.39 2.07
C HIS A 373 20.55 -0.77 1.21
N VAL A 374 21.79 -0.70 0.74
CA VAL A 374 22.36 -1.70 -0.21
C VAL A 374 22.57 -3.05 0.47
N GLN A 375 23.04 -3.07 1.72
CA GLN A 375 23.25 -4.31 2.47
C GLN A 375 21.91 -4.97 2.83
N THR A 376 20.90 -4.17 3.19
CA THR A 376 19.52 -4.63 3.43
C THR A 376 18.91 -5.22 2.16
N ALA A 377 19.08 -4.54 1.02
CA ALA A 377 18.61 -5.01 -0.27
C ALA A 377 19.29 -6.33 -0.69
N LYS A 378 20.59 -6.48 -0.42
CA LYS A 378 21.30 -7.75 -0.61
C LYS A 378 20.72 -8.86 0.26
N ILE A 379 20.65 -8.68 1.58
CA ILE A 379 20.18 -9.72 2.52
C ILE A 379 18.74 -10.13 2.20
N LEU A 380 17.88 -9.17 1.81
CA LEU A 380 16.53 -9.47 1.35
C LEU A 380 16.56 -10.30 0.06
N LEU A 381 17.31 -9.88 -0.96
CA LEU A 381 17.37 -10.61 -2.23
C LEU A 381 17.95 -12.02 -2.06
N ASP A 382 19.07 -12.17 -1.34
CA ASP A 382 19.68 -13.46 -1.01
C ASP A 382 18.67 -14.38 -0.32
N TYR A 383 17.83 -13.86 0.59
CA TYR A 383 16.75 -14.65 1.19
C TYR A 383 15.67 -15.03 0.16
N LEU A 384 15.17 -14.07 -0.64
CA LEU A 384 14.12 -14.32 -1.63
C LEU A 384 14.54 -15.21 -2.82
N ASP A 385 15.85 -15.36 -3.06
CA ASP A 385 16.42 -16.10 -4.19
C ASP A 385 16.88 -17.53 -3.87
N HIS A 386 16.87 -17.92 -2.58
CA HIS A 386 17.25 -19.27 -2.12
C HIS A 386 16.23 -19.93 -1.18
N ASN A 387 15.13 -19.25 -0.81
CA ASN A 387 14.13 -19.78 0.14
C ASN A 387 12.75 -19.93 -0.52
N LYS A 388 12.29 -21.17 -0.60
CA LYS A 388 11.02 -21.53 -1.23
C LYS A 388 9.85 -20.81 -0.55
N ASN A 389 8.95 -20.27 -1.39
CA ASN A 389 7.80 -19.44 -1.02
C ASN A 389 8.13 -18.08 -0.37
N ALA A 390 9.40 -17.75 -0.09
CA ALA A 390 9.77 -16.48 0.55
C ALA A 390 9.37 -15.26 -0.30
N ALA A 391 9.55 -15.34 -1.62
CA ALA A 391 9.12 -14.31 -2.57
C ALA A 391 7.58 -14.15 -2.62
N GLU A 392 6.81 -15.23 -2.41
CA GLU A 392 5.34 -15.18 -2.37
C GLU A 392 4.85 -14.50 -1.08
N LEU A 393 5.42 -14.85 0.07
CA LEU A 393 5.10 -14.23 1.37
C LEU A 393 5.51 -12.75 1.38
N ALA A 394 6.70 -12.41 0.90
CA ALA A 394 7.17 -11.03 0.83
C ALA A 394 6.30 -10.17 -0.10
N ALA A 395 5.81 -10.73 -1.22
CA ALA A 395 4.88 -10.06 -2.14
C ALA A 395 3.48 -9.79 -1.55
N MET A 396 3.13 -10.44 -0.45
CA MET A 396 1.88 -10.21 0.28
C MET A 396 2.01 -9.10 1.34
N SER A 397 3.25 -8.71 1.69
CA SER A 397 3.60 -7.71 2.71
C SER A 397 3.60 -6.27 2.17
N SER A 398 4.09 -5.31 2.97
CA SER A 398 4.33 -3.93 2.55
C SER A 398 5.57 -3.74 1.66
N LEU A 399 6.45 -4.74 1.52
CA LEU A 399 7.74 -4.61 0.83
C LEU A 399 7.64 -4.15 -0.63
N PRO A 400 6.72 -4.65 -1.49
CA PRO A 400 6.68 -4.24 -2.89
C PRO A 400 6.43 -2.73 -3.05
N ASN A 401 5.47 -2.18 -2.31
CA ASN A 401 5.20 -0.74 -2.27
C ASN A 401 6.38 0.01 -1.65
N SER A 402 6.95 -0.53 -0.57
CA SER A 402 8.07 0.10 0.14
C SER A 402 9.28 0.35 -0.75
N ILE A 403 9.56 -0.58 -1.68
CA ILE A 403 10.65 -0.50 -2.67
C ILE A 403 10.26 0.39 -3.86
N ALA A 404 9.03 0.27 -4.39
CA ALA A 404 8.56 1.08 -5.51
C ALA A 404 8.52 2.59 -5.19
N GLU A 405 8.29 2.94 -3.93
CA GLU A 405 8.29 4.32 -3.40
C GLU A 405 9.68 4.87 -3.06
N LEU A 406 10.79 4.12 -3.23
CA LEU A 406 12.12 4.62 -2.89
C LEU A 406 12.59 5.73 -3.84
N ASP A 407 13.03 6.87 -3.31
CA ASP A 407 13.62 7.96 -4.11
C ASP A 407 14.91 7.55 -4.83
N ARG A 408 15.67 6.61 -4.26
CA ARG A 408 16.97 6.12 -4.76
C ARG A 408 17.10 4.60 -4.56
N PRO A 409 16.42 3.78 -5.38
CA PRO A 409 16.48 2.33 -5.26
C PRO A 409 17.79 1.76 -5.82
N SER A 410 18.42 0.83 -5.10
CA SER A 410 19.55 0.04 -5.63
C SER A 410 19.09 -1.07 -6.60
N PRO A 411 19.99 -1.60 -7.45
CA PRO A 411 19.65 -2.69 -8.37
C PRO A 411 19.12 -3.93 -7.64
N LEU A 412 19.72 -4.29 -6.50
CA LEU A 412 19.33 -5.46 -5.69
C LEU A 412 17.89 -5.32 -5.15
N ALA A 413 17.49 -4.11 -4.72
CA ALA A 413 16.13 -3.86 -4.26
C ALA A 413 15.12 -4.02 -5.41
N LEU A 414 15.48 -3.56 -6.62
CA LEU A 414 14.64 -3.70 -7.81
C LEU A 414 14.55 -5.15 -8.28
N VAL A 415 15.63 -5.93 -8.24
CA VAL A 415 15.60 -7.38 -8.53
C VAL A 415 14.75 -8.13 -7.49
N ALA A 416 14.84 -7.80 -6.20
CA ALA A 416 13.97 -8.36 -5.16
C ALA A 416 12.49 -8.02 -5.41
N LEU A 417 12.20 -6.80 -5.86
CA LEU A 417 10.86 -6.39 -6.29
C LEU A 417 10.39 -7.19 -7.51
N ALA A 418 11.25 -7.45 -8.50
CA ALA A 418 10.91 -8.31 -9.64
C ALA A 418 10.51 -9.73 -9.18
N LYS A 419 11.31 -10.38 -8.32
CA LYS A 419 10.95 -11.70 -7.75
C LYS A 419 9.60 -11.66 -7.04
N MET A 420 9.34 -10.66 -6.20
CA MET A 420 8.04 -10.51 -5.50
C MET A 420 6.87 -10.34 -6.48
N ILE A 421 7.00 -9.51 -7.52
CA ILE A 421 5.94 -9.29 -8.52
C ILE A 421 5.56 -10.60 -9.21
N VAL A 422 6.57 -11.38 -9.61
CA VAL A 422 6.43 -12.65 -10.33
C VAL A 422 5.89 -13.78 -9.45
N ALA A 423 6.29 -13.82 -8.18
CA ALA A 423 5.84 -14.80 -7.20
C ALA A 423 4.39 -14.54 -6.77
N GLY A 424 4.12 -13.38 -6.15
CA GLY A 424 2.78 -13.03 -5.65
C GLY A 424 1.76 -12.66 -6.72
N LYS A 425 2.16 -12.56 -8.00
CA LYS A 425 1.34 -12.16 -9.16
C LYS A 425 0.62 -10.81 -8.97
N ARG A 426 1.29 -9.87 -8.31
CA ARG A 426 0.80 -8.52 -7.96
C ARG A 426 1.87 -7.49 -8.27
N THR A 427 1.46 -6.28 -8.66
CA THR A 427 2.39 -5.16 -8.89
C THR A 427 2.06 -4.01 -7.94
N PRO A 428 3.08 -3.29 -7.41
CA PRO A 428 2.85 -2.03 -6.69
C PRO A 428 2.54 -0.86 -7.65
N PHE A 429 2.77 -1.03 -8.96
CA PHE A 429 2.64 0.03 -9.95
C PHE A 429 1.22 0.11 -10.54
N ASP A 430 0.61 1.29 -10.43
CA ASP A 430 -0.60 1.69 -11.17
C ASP A 430 -0.24 2.66 -12.33
N GLN A 431 -1.26 3.19 -13.01
CA GLN A 431 -1.08 4.11 -14.15
C GLN A 431 -0.52 5.50 -13.75
N ASN A 432 -0.62 5.88 -12.47
CA ASN A 432 -0.17 7.19 -11.97
C ASN A 432 1.17 7.13 -11.23
N SER A 433 1.63 5.92 -10.91
CA SER A 433 2.79 5.67 -10.04
C SER A 433 4.05 6.39 -10.52
N ALA A 434 4.79 6.94 -9.56
CA ALA A 434 6.15 7.43 -9.81
C ALA A 434 7.07 6.24 -10.07
N ILE A 435 7.80 6.26 -11.18
CA ILE A 435 8.78 5.22 -11.53
C ILE A 435 10.15 5.80 -11.18
N THR A 436 10.45 5.85 -9.88
CA THR A 436 11.53 6.66 -9.31
C THR A 436 12.90 6.36 -9.90
N PHE A 437 13.17 5.10 -10.25
CA PHE A 437 14.44 4.67 -10.84
C PHE A 437 14.80 5.40 -12.14
N THR A 438 13.83 5.94 -12.90
CA THR A 438 14.12 6.67 -14.16
C THR A 438 14.79 8.03 -13.95
N ALA A 439 14.93 8.49 -12.71
CA ALA A 439 15.75 9.66 -12.36
C ALA A 439 17.23 9.31 -12.15
N SER A 440 17.59 8.02 -12.14
CA SER A 440 18.97 7.57 -12.01
C SER A 440 19.79 7.78 -13.28
N LYS A 441 21.11 7.87 -13.12
CA LYS A 441 22.11 7.82 -14.20
C LYS A 441 22.92 6.53 -14.22
N ASP A 442 22.68 5.65 -13.25
CA ASP A 442 23.32 4.34 -13.12
C ASP A 442 22.57 3.33 -14.00
N SER A 443 23.26 2.74 -14.97
CA SER A 443 22.70 1.77 -15.91
C SER A 443 22.20 0.49 -15.22
N GLU A 444 22.79 0.03 -14.13
CA GLU A 444 22.29 -1.16 -13.42
C GLU A 444 21.01 -0.86 -12.64
N ILE A 445 20.84 0.37 -12.12
CA ILE A 445 19.56 0.81 -11.52
C ILE A 445 18.48 0.89 -12.60
N LEU A 446 18.79 1.44 -13.78
CA LEU A 446 17.85 1.52 -14.90
C LEU A 446 17.47 0.12 -15.43
N LYS A 447 18.45 -0.77 -15.61
CA LYS A 447 18.29 -2.16 -16.08
C LYS A 447 17.44 -3.01 -15.12
N ALA A 448 17.75 -2.98 -13.82
CA ALA A 448 16.96 -3.67 -12.80
C ALA A 448 15.55 -3.08 -12.70
N GLY A 449 15.42 -1.75 -12.85
CA GLY A 449 14.13 -1.07 -12.93
C GLY A 449 13.28 -1.54 -14.10
N ILE A 450 13.85 -1.57 -15.31
CA ILE A 450 13.17 -2.04 -16.53
C ILE A 450 12.77 -3.52 -16.40
N LEU A 451 13.58 -4.37 -15.76
CA LEU A 451 13.17 -5.73 -15.37
C LEU A 451 11.88 -5.74 -14.52
N THR A 452 11.73 -4.86 -13.51
CA THR A 452 10.50 -4.81 -12.70
C THR A 452 9.25 -4.47 -13.54
N LEU A 453 9.42 -3.69 -14.61
CA LEU A 453 8.35 -3.32 -15.52
C LEU A 453 8.02 -4.44 -16.51
N CYS A 454 9.03 -5.14 -17.03
CA CYS A 454 8.85 -6.37 -17.80
C CYS A 454 8.04 -7.41 -16.99
N CYS A 455 8.42 -7.65 -15.73
CA CYS A 455 7.70 -8.53 -14.82
C CYS A 455 6.28 -8.04 -14.53
N THR A 456 6.10 -6.72 -14.36
CA THR A 456 4.79 -6.10 -14.14
C THR A 456 3.83 -6.32 -15.32
N ILE A 457 4.28 -6.08 -16.56
CA ILE A 457 3.49 -6.28 -17.78
C ILE A 457 3.19 -7.77 -18.01
N ALA A 458 4.20 -8.62 -17.87
CA ALA A 458 4.04 -10.07 -18.00
C ALA A 458 3.06 -10.63 -16.96
N THR A 459 2.91 -9.98 -15.80
CA THR A 459 1.95 -10.34 -14.75
C THR A 459 0.57 -9.69 -14.90
N SER A 460 0.49 -8.39 -15.20
CA SER A 460 -0.73 -7.56 -15.14
C SER A 460 -1.09 -6.94 -16.49
N SER A 461 -2.35 -7.07 -16.91
CA SER A 461 -2.87 -6.52 -18.17
C SER A 461 -3.30 -5.04 -18.10
N LEU A 462 -3.16 -4.38 -16.94
CA LEU A 462 -3.61 -3.00 -16.72
C LEU A 462 -2.47 -1.95 -16.77
N ALA A 463 -1.22 -2.40 -16.83
CA ALA A 463 -0.04 -1.56 -16.81
C ALA A 463 0.38 -1.13 -18.23
N SER A 464 0.49 0.18 -18.46
CA SER A 464 1.03 0.74 -19.70
C SER A 464 2.04 1.83 -19.38
N PHE A 465 3.24 1.71 -19.95
CA PHE A 465 4.39 2.56 -19.64
C PHE A 465 4.95 3.27 -20.88
N SER A 466 4.07 3.69 -21.81
CA SER A 466 4.42 4.32 -23.10
C SER A 466 5.37 5.53 -23.00
N ARG A 467 5.41 6.22 -21.85
CA ARG A 467 6.37 7.29 -21.54
C ARG A 467 7.84 6.83 -21.46
N LEU A 468 8.12 5.53 -21.41
CA LEU A 468 9.48 4.97 -21.21
C LEU A 468 10.17 4.50 -22.50
N THR A 469 9.50 4.58 -23.65
CA THR A 469 10.10 4.18 -24.93
C THR A 469 11.46 4.85 -25.18
N GLN A 470 11.57 6.16 -24.96
CA GLN A 470 12.82 6.88 -25.17
C GLN A 470 13.94 6.41 -24.24
N LEU A 471 13.64 6.11 -22.97
CA LEU A 471 14.61 5.56 -22.00
C LEU A 471 15.17 4.20 -22.47
N CYS A 472 14.32 3.34 -23.01
CA CYS A 472 14.72 2.04 -23.55
C CYS A 472 15.59 2.18 -24.80
N ILE A 473 15.30 3.17 -25.65
CA ILE A 473 16.12 3.51 -26.83
C ILE A 473 17.44 4.14 -26.41
N ASP A 474 17.47 4.94 -25.35
CA ASP A 474 18.70 5.60 -24.91
C ASP A 474 19.70 4.64 -24.27
N HIS A 475 19.24 3.75 -23.39
CA HIS A 475 20.04 2.69 -22.75
C HIS A 475 19.87 1.32 -23.43
N ALA A 476 19.83 1.29 -24.76
CA ALA A 476 19.59 0.09 -25.55
C ALA A 476 20.53 -1.07 -25.18
N SER A 477 21.85 -0.80 -25.16
CA SER A 477 22.91 -1.74 -24.76
C SER A 477 22.91 -2.00 -23.26
N ASP A 478 22.93 -0.95 -22.46
CA ASP A 478 23.29 -1.00 -21.04
C ASP A 478 22.20 -1.65 -20.19
N CYS A 479 20.95 -1.57 -20.66
CA CYS A 479 19.78 -2.20 -20.04
C CYS A 479 19.30 -3.46 -20.77
N ALA A 480 20.09 -4.01 -21.71
CA ALA A 480 19.79 -5.28 -22.36
C ALA A 480 19.89 -6.45 -21.34
N PRO A 481 19.07 -7.51 -21.49
CA PRO A 481 18.04 -7.74 -22.52
C PRO A 481 16.73 -6.96 -22.32
N PHE A 482 16.51 -6.40 -21.14
CA PHE A 482 15.20 -5.88 -20.72
C PHE A 482 14.76 -4.63 -21.49
N SER A 483 15.71 -3.79 -21.92
CA SER A 483 15.47 -2.64 -22.82
C SER A 483 14.68 -3.04 -24.08
N SER A 484 15.10 -4.13 -24.73
CA SER A 484 14.47 -4.65 -25.94
C SER A 484 13.11 -5.28 -25.65
N LEU A 485 12.98 -6.05 -24.55
CA LEU A 485 11.71 -6.68 -24.15
C LEU A 485 10.63 -5.64 -23.81
N LEU A 486 10.96 -4.63 -23.00
CA LEU A 486 10.01 -3.58 -22.63
C LEU A 486 9.60 -2.76 -23.86
N LEU A 487 10.57 -2.35 -24.69
CA LEU A 487 10.28 -1.56 -25.88
C LEU A 487 9.43 -2.33 -26.91
N GLY A 488 9.76 -3.60 -27.16
CA GLY A 488 9.01 -4.44 -28.10
C GLY A 488 7.54 -4.57 -27.71
N ASN A 489 7.26 -4.87 -26.43
CA ASN A 489 5.87 -4.98 -25.97
C ASN A 489 5.14 -3.62 -25.88
N LEU A 490 5.84 -2.52 -25.62
CA LEU A 490 5.23 -1.18 -25.69
C LEU A 490 4.80 -0.82 -27.13
N ILE A 491 5.54 -1.27 -28.15
CA ILE A 491 5.16 -1.12 -29.56
C ILE A 491 3.98 -2.04 -29.89
N GLU A 492 4.07 -3.32 -29.52
CA GLU A 492 3.03 -4.34 -29.68
C GLU A 492 1.67 -3.86 -29.12
N GLN A 493 1.64 -3.36 -27.87
CA GLN A 493 0.41 -2.86 -27.23
C GLN A 493 -0.19 -1.61 -27.90
N ALA A 494 0.65 -0.70 -28.40
CA ALA A 494 0.17 0.52 -29.07
C ALA A 494 -0.22 0.28 -30.54
N GLY A 495 0.24 -0.84 -31.12
CA GLY A 495 0.01 -1.24 -32.49
C GLY A 495 0.56 -0.24 -33.52
N ARG A 496 0.01 -0.32 -34.74
CA ARG A 496 0.56 0.31 -35.95
C ARG A 496 0.61 1.85 -35.91
N LEU A 497 -0.05 2.50 -34.94
CA LEU A 497 -0.15 3.97 -34.82
C LEU A 497 1.04 4.64 -34.10
N MET A 498 1.94 3.89 -33.44
CA MET A 498 3.09 4.53 -32.79
C MET A 498 4.10 5.04 -33.84
N ASN A 499 4.40 6.35 -33.82
CA ASN A 499 5.53 6.94 -34.55
C ASN A 499 6.74 6.97 -33.62
N LEU A 500 7.81 6.27 -33.99
CA LEU A 500 9.05 6.18 -33.23
C LEU A 500 10.26 6.71 -34.01
N PRO A 501 11.29 7.22 -33.32
CA PRO A 501 12.59 7.43 -33.93
C PRO A 501 13.20 6.09 -34.36
N PHE A 502 14.10 6.12 -35.35
CA PHE A 502 14.71 4.92 -35.89
C PHE A 502 15.67 4.28 -34.87
N PHE A 503 15.20 3.23 -34.20
CA PHE A 503 15.96 2.53 -33.15
C PHE A 503 16.89 1.42 -33.68
N GLY A 504 16.72 0.98 -34.93
CA GLY A 504 17.50 -0.11 -35.55
C GLY A 504 19.01 -0.01 -35.34
N LEU A 505 19.59 1.18 -35.57
CA LEU A 505 21.02 1.45 -35.37
C LEU A 505 21.58 1.07 -33.98
N LYS A 506 20.75 1.07 -32.93
CA LYS A 506 21.15 0.69 -31.57
C LYS A 506 20.87 -0.77 -31.22
N PHE A 507 19.87 -1.40 -31.83
CA PHE A 507 19.42 -2.76 -31.49
C PHE A 507 19.89 -3.85 -32.45
N VAL A 508 20.14 -3.55 -33.73
CA VAL A 508 20.74 -4.50 -34.69
C VAL A 508 22.11 -5.03 -34.22
N PRO A 509 23.04 -4.23 -33.66
CA PRO A 509 24.30 -4.75 -33.12
C PRO A 509 24.11 -5.80 -32.00
N LEU A 510 22.99 -5.73 -31.26
CA LEU A 510 22.70 -6.66 -30.17
C LEU A 510 22.31 -8.07 -30.67
N LEU A 511 21.95 -8.23 -31.96
CA LEU A 511 21.80 -9.53 -32.60
C LEU A 511 23.13 -10.32 -32.67
N ASN A 512 24.28 -9.66 -32.45
CA ASN A 512 25.60 -10.29 -32.44
C ASN A 512 26.26 -10.24 -31.05
N ASN A 513 25.48 -10.05 -29.98
CA ASN A 513 25.96 -10.15 -28.61
C ASN A 513 26.25 -11.61 -28.21
N GLU A 514 27.23 -11.82 -27.33
CA GLU A 514 27.58 -13.15 -26.79
C GLU A 514 26.40 -13.79 -26.01
N ARG A 515 25.62 -12.99 -25.27
CA ARG A 515 24.49 -13.47 -24.48
C ARG A 515 23.28 -13.81 -25.34
N VAL A 516 22.77 -15.03 -25.17
CA VAL A 516 21.57 -15.57 -25.83
C VAL A 516 20.32 -14.71 -25.59
N ASP A 517 20.11 -14.27 -24.35
CA ASP A 517 18.95 -13.45 -23.98
C ASP A 517 18.93 -12.08 -24.66
N ILE A 518 20.10 -11.45 -24.80
CA ILE A 518 20.25 -10.19 -25.53
C ILE A 518 19.94 -10.40 -27.02
N ARG A 519 20.50 -11.44 -27.67
CA ARG A 519 20.21 -11.74 -29.09
C ARG A 519 18.72 -11.98 -29.34
N ALA A 520 18.08 -12.84 -28.55
CA ALA A 520 16.67 -13.17 -28.69
C ALA A 520 15.76 -11.95 -28.41
N SER A 521 16.07 -11.16 -27.37
CA SER A 521 15.27 -9.98 -27.02
C SER A 521 15.41 -8.85 -28.06
N ALA A 522 16.59 -8.68 -28.66
CA ALA A 522 16.78 -7.77 -29.79
C ALA A 522 16.02 -8.25 -31.03
N ALA A 523 16.03 -9.56 -31.32
CA ALA A 523 15.24 -10.13 -32.41
C ALA A 523 13.73 -9.90 -32.22
N PHE A 524 13.21 -10.09 -31.01
CA PHE A 524 11.81 -9.79 -30.64
C PHE A 524 11.44 -8.34 -30.94
N LEU A 525 12.24 -7.37 -30.47
CA LEU A 525 12.00 -5.95 -30.75
C LEU A 525 12.00 -5.62 -32.24
N LEU A 526 12.98 -6.13 -33.00
CA LEU A 526 13.14 -5.81 -34.43
C LEU A 526 12.00 -6.36 -35.30
N GLY A 527 11.26 -7.37 -34.83
CA GLY A 527 10.02 -7.84 -35.47
C GLY A 527 8.90 -6.80 -35.50
N PHE A 528 8.84 -5.91 -34.49
CA PHE A 528 7.90 -4.77 -34.46
C PHE A 528 8.50 -3.47 -35.02
N SER A 529 9.69 -3.53 -35.63
CA SER A 529 10.19 -2.43 -36.44
C SER A 529 9.29 -2.24 -37.68
N LYS A 530 9.33 -1.05 -38.28
CA LYS A 530 8.61 -0.76 -39.54
C LYS A 530 9.55 -0.72 -40.74
N ASP A 531 10.78 -1.22 -40.60
CA ASP A 531 11.80 -1.16 -41.64
C ASP A 531 12.13 -2.55 -42.20
N LYS A 532 12.11 -2.65 -43.54
CA LYS A 532 12.54 -3.81 -44.31
C LYS A 532 14.03 -4.13 -44.13
N ASN A 533 14.84 -3.16 -43.72
CA ASN A 533 16.29 -3.34 -43.59
C ASN A 533 16.65 -4.37 -42.51
N GLU A 534 15.77 -4.57 -41.51
CA GLU A 534 15.99 -5.51 -40.40
C GLU A 534 15.71 -6.98 -40.80
N ILE A 535 15.12 -7.22 -41.98
CA ILE A 535 14.79 -8.57 -42.47
C ILE A 535 16.06 -9.39 -42.77
N GLU A 536 17.12 -8.78 -43.31
CA GLU A 536 18.37 -9.50 -43.61
C GLU A 536 19.15 -9.87 -42.32
N PRO A 537 19.38 -8.97 -41.34
CA PRO A 537 19.93 -9.35 -40.03
C PRO A 537 19.12 -10.42 -39.29
N LEU A 538 17.78 -10.39 -39.36
CA LEU A 538 16.95 -11.45 -38.78
C LEU A 538 17.07 -12.78 -39.55
N MET A 539 17.23 -12.75 -40.88
CA MET A 539 17.48 -13.95 -41.69
C MET A 539 18.82 -14.63 -41.41
N GLU A 540 19.83 -13.90 -40.90
CA GLU A 540 21.07 -14.49 -40.40
C GLU A 540 20.85 -15.21 -39.07
N LYS A 541 19.98 -14.67 -38.20
CA LYS A 541 19.65 -15.27 -36.89
C LYS A 541 18.78 -16.53 -36.96
N LEU A 542 18.24 -16.89 -38.12
CA LEU A 542 17.64 -18.21 -38.37
C LEU A 542 18.68 -19.36 -38.34
N GLU A 543 19.97 -19.03 -38.32
CA GLU A 543 21.09 -19.99 -38.26
C GLU A 543 21.92 -19.83 -36.97
N ASP A 544 21.38 -19.14 -35.94
CA ASP A 544 22.01 -18.93 -34.63
C ASP A 544 22.16 -20.23 -33.82
N GLU A 545 23.22 -20.33 -33.02
CA GLU A 545 23.48 -21.50 -32.17
C GLU A 545 22.32 -21.81 -31.19
N SER A 546 21.62 -20.78 -30.70
CA SER A 546 20.52 -20.97 -29.75
C SER A 546 19.16 -21.08 -30.43
N TYR A 547 18.45 -22.18 -30.16
CA TYR A 547 17.07 -22.38 -30.59
C TYR A 547 16.13 -21.22 -30.23
N ILE A 548 16.31 -20.60 -29.06
CA ILE A 548 15.49 -19.47 -28.60
C ILE A 548 15.65 -18.26 -29.55
N VAL A 549 16.87 -18.03 -30.04
CA VAL A 549 17.17 -16.96 -31.01
C VAL A 549 16.60 -17.30 -32.38
N ARG A 550 16.82 -18.54 -32.87
CA ARG A 550 16.28 -18.98 -34.18
C ARG A 550 14.75 -18.90 -34.23
N PHE A 551 14.07 -19.40 -33.20
CA PHE A 551 12.62 -19.35 -33.09
C PHE A 551 12.09 -17.91 -33.03
N GLN A 552 12.70 -17.04 -32.22
CA GLN A 552 12.26 -15.65 -32.14
C GLN A 552 12.54 -14.89 -33.44
N ALA A 553 13.66 -15.15 -34.13
CA ALA A 553 13.93 -14.58 -35.45
C ALA A 553 12.86 -15.00 -36.49
N ALA A 554 12.41 -16.26 -36.46
CA ALA A 554 11.34 -16.75 -37.31
C ALA A 554 10.00 -16.01 -37.06
N LEU A 555 9.60 -15.85 -35.79
CA LEU A 555 8.40 -15.07 -35.43
C LEU A 555 8.53 -13.59 -35.88
N SER A 556 9.67 -12.96 -35.62
CA SER A 556 9.91 -11.56 -35.96
C SER A 556 9.91 -11.29 -37.47
N ILE A 557 10.39 -12.23 -38.28
CA ILE A 557 10.27 -12.15 -39.75
C ILE A 557 8.80 -12.23 -40.18
N LEU A 558 7.98 -13.08 -39.56
CA LEU A 558 6.56 -13.22 -39.92
C LEU A 558 5.73 -11.98 -39.55
N GLU A 559 6.07 -11.27 -38.46
CA GLU A 559 5.45 -9.97 -38.16
C GLU A 559 5.83 -8.91 -39.20
N LEU A 560 7.11 -8.85 -39.60
CA LEU A 560 7.56 -7.93 -40.65
C LEU A 560 6.90 -8.21 -42.02
N GLN A 561 6.59 -9.46 -42.35
CA GLN A 561 5.89 -9.84 -43.58
C GLN A 561 4.48 -9.23 -43.69
N LEU A 562 3.83 -8.89 -42.56
CA LEU A 562 2.53 -8.19 -42.56
C LEU A 562 2.62 -6.75 -43.08
N MET A 563 3.83 -6.19 -43.15
CA MET A 563 4.11 -4.81 -43.58
C MET A 563 4.98 -4.76 -44.85
N HIS A 564 5.97 -5.65 -44.99
CA HIS A 564 6.93 -5.72 -46.08
C HIS A 564 7.03 -7.15 -46.64
N PRO A 565 6.12 -7.58 -47.54
CA PRO A 565 6.12 -8.94 -48.08
C PRO A 565 7.38 -9.25 -48.90
N ASP A 566 8.16 -10.23 -48.46
CA ASP A 566 9.36 -10.72 -49.14
C ASP A 566 9.36 -12.25 -49.25
N LYS A 567 9.54 -12.78 -50.47
CA LYS A 567 9.56 -14.22 -50.70
C LYS A 567 10.82 -14.89 -50.16
N LYS A 568 11.97 -14.22 -50.13
CA LYS A 568 13.25 -14.82 -49.70
C LYS A 568 13.21 -15.24 -48.23
N SER A 569 12.83 -14.32 -47.36
CA SER A 569 12.72 -14.55 -45.92
C SER A 569 11.56 -15.49 -45.57
N LEU A 570 10.44 -15.46 -46.28
CA LEU A 570 9.34 -16.42 -46.08
C LEU A 570 9.76 -17.86 -46.42
N GLU A 571 10.52 -18.11 -47.49
CA GLU A 571 11.06 -19.45 -47.78
C GLU A 571 12.13 -19.88 -46.76
N LYS A 572 12.97 -18.96 -46.25
CA LYS A 572 13.88 -19.26 -45.12
C LYS A 572 13.11 -19.70 -43.86
N VAL A 573 12.02 -19.02 -43.49
CA VAL A 573 11.19 -19.41 -42.32
C VAL A 573 10.46 -20.74 -42.53
N LYS A 574 10.03 -21.06 -43.76
CA LYS A 574 9.56 -22.42 -44.10
C LYS A 574 10.67 -23.47 -43.98
N GLY A 575 11.92 -23.12 -44.24
CA GLY A 575 13.09 -23.97 -43.99
C GLY A 575 13.29 -24.26 -42.49
N PHE A 576 13.08 -23.26 -41.63
CA PHE A 576 13.18 -23.42 -40.17
C PHE A 576 12.14 -24.38 -39.57
N LEU A 577 11.01 -24.65 -40.25
CA LEU A 577 10.07 -25.71 -39.83
C LEU A 577 10.66 -27.14 -39.88
N TYR A 578 11.87 -27.31 -40.42
CA TYR A 578 12.62 -28.58 -40.44
C TYR A 578 13.85 -28.54 -39.50
N ASP A 579 13.95 -27.55 -38.61
CA ASP A 579 14.96 -27.50 -37.55
C ASP A 579 14.84 -28.71 -36.61
N LYS A 580 15.97 -29.24 -36.13
CA LYS A 580 16.03 -30.46 -35.31
C LYS A 580 15.57 -30.25 -33.87
N GLU A 581 15.60 -29.01 -33.39
CA GLU A 581 15.26 -28.61 -32.03
C GLU A 581 13.85 -28.01 -31.93
N ILE A 582 13.08 -27.96 -33.04
CA ILE A 582 11.76 -27.34 -33.06
C ILE A 582 10.72 -28.14 -32.23
N VAL A 583 10.13 -27.50 -31.24
CA VAL A 583 9.05 -28.10 -30.45
C VAL A 583 7.76 -28.11 -31.30
N PRO A 584 6.91 -29.15 -31.24
CA PRO A 584 5.67 -29.19 -32.03
C PRO A 584 4.74 -27.98 -31.83
N GLU A 585 4.63 -27.43 -30.61
CA GLU A 585 3.84 -26.22 -30.33
C GLU A 585 4.40 -24.99 -31.07
N ASP A 586 5.73 -24.82 -31.10
CA ASP A 586 6.41 -23.75 -31.83
C ASP A 586 6.23 -23.90 -33.36
N ALA A 587 6.28 -25.14 -33.85
CA ALA A 587 6.07 -25.46 -35.27
C ALA A 587 4.62 -25.17 -35.72
N GLU A 588 3.61 -25.55 -34.94
CA GLU A 588 2.21 -25.18 -35.24
C GLU A 588 1.97 -23.68 -35.11
N THR A 589 2.60 -22.99 -34.16
CA THR A 589 2.55 -21.52 -34.05
C THR A 589 3.03 -20.85 -35.34
N ILE A 590 4.18 -21.29 -35.87
CA ILE A 590 4.74 -20.76 -37.13
C ILE A 590 3.84 -21.11 -38.34
N LYS A 591 3.30 -22.33 -38.42
CA LYS A 591 2.34 -22.71 -39.48
C LYS A 591 1.06 -21.88 -39.44
N SER A 592 0.54 -21.57 -38.24
CA SER A 592 -0.65 -20.74 -38.05
C SER A 592 -0.43 -19.33 -38.62
N LEU A 593 0.67 -18.67 -38.23
CA LEU A 593 1.06 -17.34 -38.71
C LEU A 593 1.30 -17.32 -40.23
N ILE A 594 1.98 -18.34 -40.78
CA ILE A 594 2.13 -18.49 -42.24
C ILE A 594 0.76 -18.67 -42.92
N SER A 595 -0.17 -19.43 -42.34
CA SER A 595 -1.50 -19.60 -42.95
C SER A 595 -2.30 -18.29 -42.96
N THR A 596 -2.19 -17.50 -41.89
CA THR A 596 -2.78 -16.15 -41.76
C THR A 596 -2.21 -15.18 -42.79
N LEU A 597 -0.88 -15.18 -43.02
CA LEU A 597 -0.24 -14.37 -44.06
C LEU A 597 -0.73 -14.68 -45.48
N ASN A 598 -1.19 -15.92 -45.74
CA ASN A 598 -1.74 -16.32 -47.04
C ASN A 598 -3.24 -16.02 -47.18
N GLN A 599 -3.97 -15.78 -46.09
CA GLN A 599 -5.41 -15.51 -46.08
C GLN A 599 -5.68 -14.02 -45.83
N GLN A 600 -5.82 -13.25 -46.92
CA GLN A 600 -6.17 -11.83 -46.88
C GLN A 600 -7.66 -11.62 -46.52
N SER A 601 -8.05 -12.00 -45.31
CA SER A 601 -9.40 -11.85 -44.75
C SER A 601 -9.40 -11.03 -43.46
N GLU A 602 -10.53 -10.42 -43.13
CA GLU A 602 -10.62 -9.41 -42.07
C GLU A 602 -10.27 -9.95 -40.67
N TYR A 603 -9.50 -9.14 -39.94
CA TYR A 603 -8.70 -9.55 -38.79
C TYR A 603 -9.54 -9.58 -37.50
N ASN A 604 -9.72 -10.75 -36.90
CA ASN A 604 -10.49 -10.92 -35.67
C ASN A 604 -9.59 -10.75 -34.42
N ILE A 605 -9.32 -9.48 -34.05
CA ILE A 605 -8.24 -9.03 -33.13
C ILE A 605 -8.28 -9.67 -31.72
N GLU A 606 -9.35 -10.36 -31.34
CA GLU A 606 -9.62 -10.69 -29.94
C GLU A 606 -9.18 -12.09 -29.49
N GLN A 607 -9.01 -13.05 -30.40
CA GLN A 607 -8.83 -14.46 -30.01
C GLN A 607 -7.39 -14.87 -29.63
N GLU A 608 -6.36 -14.11 -30.01
CA GLU A 608 -4.95 -14.41 -29.66
C GLU A 608 -4.27 -13.37 -28.75
N LYS A 609 -5.05 -12.52 -28.05
CA LYS A 609 -4.55 -11.62 -26.97
C LYS A 609 -3.88 -12.35 -25.78
N ASN A 610 -3.77 -13.68 -25.81
CA ASN A 610 -3.03 -14.51 -24.86
C ASN A 610 -1.56 -14.76 -25.25
N SER A 611 -1.08 -14.25 -26.39
CA SER A 611 0.33 -14.33 -26.80
C SER A 611 1.25 -13.39 -25.99
N LYS A 612 1.28 -13.55 -24.65
CA LYS A 612 2.44 -13.12 -23.87
C LYS A 612 3.61 -13.99 -24.33
N THR A 613 4.53 -13.39 -25.09
CA THR A 613 5.48 -14.11 -25.93
C THR A 613 6.37 -15.05 -25.12
N LYS A 614 6.94 -16.05 -25.81
CA LYS A 614 7.75 -17.10 -25.18
C LYS A 614 8.88 -16.53 -24.33
N LEU A 615 9.50 -15.42 -24.74
CA LEU A 615 10.53 -14.73 -23.96
C LEU A 615 10.02 -14.19 -22.61
N PHE A 616 8.79 -13.65 -22.55
CA PHE A 616 8.19 -13.24 -21.28
C PHE A 616 7.81 -14.44 -20.41
N ARG A 617 7.44 -15.59 -21.00
CA ARG A 617 7.23 -16.83 -20.22
C ARG A 617 8.54 -17.29 -19.57
N LEU A 618 9.62 -17.40 -20.36
CA LEU A 618 10.95 -17.77 -19.91
C LEU A 618 11.49 -16.80 -18.84
N LEU A 619 11.32 -15.48 -19.03
CA LEU A 619 11.70 -14.48 -18.03
C LEU A 619 10.92 -14.63 -16.71
N ILE A 620 9.61 -14.86 -16.79
CA ILE A 620 8.76 -15.11 -15.61
C ILE A 620 9.14 -16.39 -14.88
N GLU A 621 9.64 -17.40 -15.60
CA GLU A 621 10.10 -18.66 -15.03
C GLU A 621 11.46 -18.49 -14.36
N ALA A 622 12.46 -17.93 -15.06
CA ALA A 622 13.77 -17.64 -14.51
C ALA A 622 13.74 -16.70 -13.30
N VAL A 623 12.91 -15.64 -13.31
CA VAL A 623 12.74 -14.73 -12.17
C VAL A 623 12.06 -15.42 -10.97
N ARG A 624 11.19 -16.42 -11.22
CA ARG A 624 10.54 -17.19 -10.14
C ARG A 624 11.50 -18.18 -9.50
N ASN A 625 12.29 -18.89 -10.29
CA ASN A 625 13.17 -19.97 -9.83
C ASN A 625 14.25 -19.45 -8.87
N ASP A 626 14.84 -20.35 -8.09
CA ASP A 626 15.97 -20.06 -7.21
C ASP A 626 17.24 -19.72 -8.06
N ASN A 627 18.25 -19.09 -7.44
CA ASN A 627 19.52 -18.68 -8.08
C ASN A 627 19.38 -17.67 -9.25
N PHE A 628 18.32 -16.84 -9.31
CA PHE A 628 18.14 -15.85 -10.39
C PHE A 628 19.25 -14.78 -10.40
N GLN A 629 19.86 -14.46 -9.26
CA GLN A 629 20.99 -13.52 -9.18
C GLN A 629 22.17 -13.92 -10.07
N GLU A 630 22.48 -15.21 -10.16
CA GLU A 630 23.58 -15.72 -11.00
C GLU A 630 23.23 -15.59 -12.49
N LYS A 631 21.96 -15.84 -12.84
CA LYS A 631 21.45 -15.81 -14.20
C LYS A 631 21.23 -14.40 -14.75
N TYR A 632 20.89 -13.42 -13.91
CA TYR A 632 20.63 -12.01 -14.26
C TYR A 632 21.70 -11.39 -15.18
N ASN A 633 22.99 -11.66 -14.89
CA ASN A 633 24.11 -11.13 -15.65
C ASN A 633 24.70 -12.08 -16.71
N VAL A 634 24.14 -13.28 -16.88
CA VAL A 634 24.63 -14.30 -17.82
C VAL A 634 23.59 -14.63 -18.90
N ASN A 635 22.43 -15.18 -18.53
CA ASN A 635 21.36 -15.56 -19.45
C ASN A 635 20.03 -15.73 -18.70
N VAL A 636 19.12 -14.76 -18.79
CA VAL A 636 17.80 -14.80 -18.12
C VAL A 636 16.77 -15.69 -18.81
N PHE A 637 17.13 -16.35 -19.91
CA PHE A 637 16.33 -17.41 -20.52
C PHE A 637 16.88 -18.81 -20.26
N ASP A 638 17.89 -18.95 -19.39
CA ASP A 638 18.37 -20.25 -18.94
C ASP A 638 17.50 -20.80 -17.81
N VAL A 639 16.58 -21.69 -18.15
CA VAL A 639 15.65 -22.34 -17.21
C VAL A 639 16.19 -23.68 -16.70
N SER A 640 17.47 -24.02 -16.95
CA SER A 640 18.05 -25.24 -16.40
C SER A 640 18.24 -25.16 -14.88
N ASP A 641 17.95 -26.26 -14.17
CA ASP A 641 18.21 -26.38 -12.73
C ASP A 641 19.70 -26.69 -12.51
N THR A 642 20.49 -25.63 -12.29
CA THR A 642 21.93 -25.66 -11.97
C THR A 642 22.18 -25.34 -10.50
#